data_AF-A0A6J4C038-F1
#
_entry.id   AF-A0A6J4C038-F1
#
_cell.length_a   1.000
_cell.length_b   1.000
_cell.length_c   1.000
_cell.angle_alpha   90.00
_cell.angle_beta   90.00
_cell.angle_gamma   90.00
#
_symmetry.space_group_name_H-M   'P 1'
#
loop_
_entity.id
_entity.type
_entity.pdbx_description
1 polymer ?
#
loop_
_entity_poly.entity_id
_entity_poly.type
_entity_poly.pdbx_seq_one_letter_code
_entity_poly.pdbx_strand_id
1 'polypeptide(L)'
;MISRRSIFVGGGAGIGLVVAWGLWPRRYAPTLVVNPGETPFGAWLKIGTDGHVTVAVPQVEHGQGVYTTLPQIVADELGADWRTVGVEPAPLNPLYANPVGLHDLFEGLFDRLPEGTPQPPMLTGGSSSIRMFEQACRAAGASARALLCMAAAKRWDADWTEVTVDAGFCTHAGKRIRFAELAEAAASFTLPDPLPIGIQGAGKLAGKSVPRIDTPSKVAGSANFAGDVRLADIVHAAIRQGPIGSRLIKVDRAAADRIRGVLSVVENPRWVAAVATTGWAAQKALDALAPRFGNNAPLPDTKSIDAALDAALARSGTRMAETGDVAATFQGARLVTATYRAGLGLHAGIETRSATASFSNGRLELWLATQAPGLARTAAARAAGLGEDSVVVHPMLIGGSFGAALEPDIAEQAAVLAVKLRRPVSLVWSRGEDSIHDHYRAPAVAKMAARLAPNGAILGWSAKIAAPSTGAEMARRMIPGLATEAALIGVRGDRYAVAGATPAYRIPAYAIDHHPAEIGIPTGHLRGGAHGYTAFFTECFLDELAHVAQSEPMSFRVGMLGTEPRLARCLSTAAALGGWNGGVAGSGQGIAAHAFRGSYIAVMAEAHLGPGQRPVVDRLVAAVDCGAQINPDIVRQQIEGGLIFGLAGALGASTGITRGLADARGFDTIALPRLADTPDITVELIRSEDAPGGVGELGVPAVAPAIANALHASTGFRIRNLPLRPAA
;
A
#
# COMPACT_ATOMS: atom_id res chain seq x y z
N MET A 1 -0.18 55.62 7.73
CA MET A 1 -1.29 55.19 8.59
C MET A 1 -1.48 53.70 8.46
N ILE A 2 -1.02 52.93 9.45
CA ILE A 2 -1.23 51.48 9.54
C ILE A 2 -2.63 51.28 10.12
N SER A 3 -3.55 50.67 9.38
CA SER A 3 -4.94 50.50 9.84
C SER A 3 -5.04 49.36 10.85
N ARG A 4 -5.94 49.50 11.84
CA ARG A 4 -6.21 48.45 12.86
C ARG A 4 -6.61 47.08 12.28
N ARG A 5 -6.95 46.98 10.99
CA ARG A 5 -7.28 45.72 10.29
C ARG A 5 -6.04 44.92 9.84
N SER A 6 -4.89 45.55 9.59
CA SER A 6 -3.68 44.82 9.16
C SER A 6 -2.92 44.16 10.31
N ILE A 7 -3.19 44.55 11.56
CA ILE A 7 -2.55 43.93 12.74
C ILE A 7 -3.27 42.62 13.15
N PHE A 8 -4.57 42.49 12.90
CA PHE A 8 -5.32 41.26 13.25
C PHE A 8 -5.11 40.10 12.28
N VAL A 9 -4.79 40.37 11.00
CA VAL A 9 -4.54 39.31 10.00
C VAL A 9 -3.06 38.89 9.97
N GLY A 10 -2.13 39.79 10.33
CA GLY A 10 -0.68 39.49 10.34
C GLY A 10 -0.11 39.05 11.70
N GLY A 11 -0.65 39.53 12.82
CA GLY A 11 -0.07 39.30 14.16
C GLY A 11 -0.64 38.10 14.92
N GLY A 12 -1.95 37.82 14.76
CA GLY A 12 -2.64 36.77 15.51
C GLY A 12 -2.29 35.35 15.07
N ALA A 13 -2.14 35.13 13.76
CA ALA A 13 -1.75 33.83 13.22
C ALA A 13 -0.29 33.48 13.54
N GLY A 14 0.63 34.45 13.47
CA GLY A 14 2.05 34.22 13.76
C GLY A 14 2.32 33.94 15.25
N ILE A 15 1.72 34.72 16.16
CA ILE A 15 1.89 34.49 17.60
C ILE A 15 1.16 33.20 18.03
N GLY A 16 -0.03 32.93 17.48
CA GLY A 16 -0.75 31.68 17.75
C GLY A 16 0.02 30.44 17.28
N LEU A 17 0.67 30.50 16.11
CA LEU A 17 1.49 29.40 15.58
C LEU A 17 2.77 29.21 16.41
N VAL A 18 3.44 30.29 16.84
CA VAL A 18 4.63 30.22 17.71
C VAL A 18 4.28 29.69 19.10
N VAL A 19 3.14 30.08 19.66
CA VAL A 19 2.65 29.56 20.95
C VAL A 19 2.23 28.09 20.82
N ALA A 20 1.52 27.71 19.75
CA ALA A 20 1.17 26.32 19.48
C ALA A 20 2.42 25.44 19.24
N TRP A 21 3.44 25.98 18.57
CA TRP A 21 4.73 25.31 18.35
C TRP A 21 5.55 25.18 19.64
N GLY A 22 5.52 26.21 20.50
CA GLY A 22 6.19 26.20 21.80
C GLY A 22 5.51 25.28 22.84
N LEU A 23 4.19 25.09 22.74
CA LEU A 23 3.39 24.22 23.60
C LEU A 23 3.27 22.78 23.06
N TRP A 24 3.80 22.49 21.86
CA TRP A 24 3.69 21.17 21.26
C TRP A 24 4.58 20.16 22.03
N PRO A 25 4.03 19.04 22.51
CA PRO A 25 4.81 18.05 23.24
C PRO A 25 5.94 17.50 22.37
N ARG A 26 7.18 17.64 22.83
CA ARG A 26 8.37 17.06 22.17
C ARG A 26 8.71 15.65 22.69
N ARG A 27 7.94 15.17 23.66
CA ARG A 27 8.04 13.83 24.25
C ARG A 27 6.63 13.29 24.41
N TYR A 28 6.40 12.09 23.90
CA TYR A 28 5.12 11.39 24.01
C TYR A 28 5.29 10.21 24.96
N ALA A 29 4.34 10.04 25.86
CA ALA A 29 4.29 8.86 26.71
C ALA A 29 3.85 7.64 25.86
N PRO A 30 4.45 6.46 26.09
CA PRO A 30 3.90 5.21 25.55
C PRO A 30 2.45 5.01 25.99
N THR A 31 1.60 4.55 25.08
CA THR A 31 0.19 4.24 25.36
C THR A 31 -0.10 2.73 25.25
N LEU A 32 0.95 1.91 25.25
CA LEU A 32 0.84 0.46 25.19
C LEU A 32 -0.01 -0.06 26.35
N VAL A 33 -0.95 -0.95 26.05
CA VAL A 33 -1.84 -1.52 27.06
C VAL A 33 -1.10 -2.61 27.83
N VAL A 34 -1.08 -2.47 29.16
CA VAL A 34 -0.40 -3.40 30.07
C VAL A 34 -1.44 -4.12 30.91
N ASN A 35 -1.50 -5.44 30.77
CA ASN A 35 -2.38 -6.30 31.55
C ASN A 35 -1.72 -6.68 32.89
N PRO A 36 -2.51 -7.15 33.88
CA PRO A 36 -1.95 -7.72 35.11
C PRO A 36 -0.93 -8.82 34.81
N GLY A 37 0.26 -8.73 35.40
CA GLY A 37 1.35 -9.68 35.17
C GLY A 37 2.24 -9.37 33.96
N GLU A 38 2.01 -8.25 33.26
CA GLU A 38 2.89 -7.77 32.18
C GLU A 38 3.75 -6.61 32.66
N THR A 39 5.02 -6.57 32.22
CA THR A 39 5.93 -5.44 32.44
C THR A 39 6.26 -4.77 31.09
N PRO A 40 5.95 -3.48 30.90
CA PRO A 40 6.27 -2.78 29.66
C PRO A 40 7.75 -2.39 29.57
N PHE A 41 8.30 -2.44 28.36
CA PHE A 41 9.60 -1.89 28.01
C PHE A 41 9.44 -0.85 26.90
N GLY A 42 9.22 0.40 27.31
CA GLY A 42 8.93 1.50 26.39
C GLY A 42 7.59 1.32 25.67
N ALA A 43 7.54 1.69 24.40
CA ALA A 43 6.32 1.59 23.58
C ALA A 43 6.24 0.31 22.75
N TRP A 44 7.30 -0.49 22.67
CA TRP A 44 7.41 -1.50 21.60
C TRP A 44 7.17 -2.93 22.07
N LEU A 45 7.42 -3.23 23.35
CA LEU A 45 7.22 -4.58 23.85
C LEU A 45 6.88 -4.59 25.34
N LYS A 46 6.31 -5.72 25.75
CA LYS A 46 6.05 -6.07 27.15
C LYS A 46 6.39 -7.53 27.40
N ILE A 47 6.79 -7.85 28.62
CA ILE A 47 7.15 -9.21 29.05
C ILE A 47 6.21 -9.65 30.16
N GLY A 48 5.52 -10.77 29.95
CA GLY A 48 4.65 -11.40 30.93
C GLY A 48 5.42 -12.20 31.98
N THR A 49 4.83 -12.36 33.16
CA THR A 49 5.32 -13.28 34.20
C THR A 49 5.29 -14.75 33.77
N ASP A 50 4.56 -15.06 32.70
CA ASP A 50 4.53 -16.36 32.01
C ASP A 50 5.70 -16.56 31.01
N GLY A 51 6.46 -15.50 30.73
CA GLY A 51 7.60 -15.51 29.81
C GLY A 51 7.26 -15.17 28.37
N HIS A 52 6.01 -14.80 28.07
CA HIS A 52 5.65 -14.31 26.75
C HIS A 52 6.17 -12.89 26.53
N VAL A 53 6.75 -12.66 25.34
CA VAL A 53 7.20 -11.34 24.89
C VAL A 53 6.22 -10.86 23.84
N THR A 54 5.40 -9.87 24.18
CA THR A 54 4.41 -9.32 23.24
C THR A 54 4.93 -8.04 22.62
N VAL A 55 4.96 -7.98 21.29
CA VAL A 55 5.45 -6.82 20.53
C VAL A 55 4.28 -6.04 19.97
N ALA A 56 4.28 -4.72 20.21
CA ALA A 56 3.33 -3.79 19.63
C ALA A 56 3.72 -3.46 18.19
N VAL A 57 2.83 -3.71 17.24
CA VAL A 57 3.10 -3.48 15.81
C VAL A 57 2.21 -2.34 15.28
N PRO A 58 2.81 -1.23 14.82
CA PRO A 58 2.07 -0.05 14.36
C PRO A 58 1.55 -0.16 12.93
N GLN A 59 1.85 -1.25 12.25
CA GLN A 59 1.45 -1.53 10.88
C GLN A 59 0.33 -2.57 10.87
N VAL A 60 -0.66 -2.44 9.99
CA VAL A 60 -1.75 -3.42 9.93
C VAL A 60 -1.32 -4.68 9.19
N GLU A 61 -1.78 -5.84 9.66
CA GLU A 61 -1.59 -7.12 8.96
C GLU A 61 -2.72 -7.38 7.95
N HIS A 62 -2.36 -7.37 6.66
CA HIS A 62 -3.28 -7.59 5.55
C HIS A 62 -2.77 -8.62 4.53
N GLY A 63 -1.86 -9.51 4.94
CA GLY A 63 -1.26 -10.58 4.16
C GLY A 63 0.26 -10.49 4.05
N GLN A 64 0.84 -9.32 4.29
CA GLN A 64 2.25 -9.01 4.03
C GLN A 64 3.26 -9.49 5.08
N GLY A 65 2.82 -9.96 6.25
CA GLY A 65 3.70 -10.55 7.27
C GLY A 65 4.40 -9.55 8.19
N VAL A 66 3.89 -8.34 8.34
CA VAL A 66 4.45 -7.31 9.24
C VAL A 66 4.32 -7.71 10.72
N TYR A 67 3.26 -8.47 11.05
CA TYR A 67 3.05 -9.07 12.38
C TYR A 67 4.05 -10.18 12.72
N THR A 68 4.93 -10.54 11.79
CA THR A 68 6.04 -11.46 12.03
C THR A 68 7.38 -10.75 11.92
N THR A 69 7.59 -9.96 10.86
CA THR A 69 8.91 -9.37 10.58
C THR A 69 9.33 -8.31 11.61
N LEU A 70 8.44 -7.44 12.09
CA LEU A 70 8.79 -6.48 13.14
C LEU A 70 9.04 -7.16 14.50
N PRO A 71 8.18 -8.08 14.98
CA PRO A 71 8.48 -8.87 16.17
C PRO A 71 9.75 -9.70 16.05
N GLN A 72 10.08 -10.21 14.86
CA GLN A 72 11.33 -10.94 14.61
C GLN A 72 12.56 -10.07 14.86
N ILE A 73 12.56 -8.81 14.43
CA ILE A 73 13.65 -7.87 14.72
C ILE A 73 13.78 -7.61 16.23
N VAL A 74 12.66 -7.38 16.92
CA VAL A 74 12.66 -7.15 18.37
C VAL A 74 13.18 -8.39 19.10
N ALA A 75 12.70 -9.58 18.75
CA ALA A 75 13.12 -10.84 19.35
C ALA A 75 14.59 -11.17 19.08
N ASP A 76 15.07 -10.83 17.87
CA ASP A 76 16.45 -11.03 17.46
C ASP A 76 17.43 -10.23 18.31
N GLU A 77 17.13 -8.96 18.50
CA GLU A 77 17.92 -8.11 19.38
C GLU A 77 17.71 -8.52 20.84
N LEU A 78 16.48 -8.76 21.29
CA LEU A 78 16.21 -9.15 22.68
C LEU A 78 16.89 -10.48 23.09
N GLY A 79 17.15 -11.39 22.14
CA GLY A 79 17.58 -12.76 22.43
C GLY A 79 16.44 -13.64 22.97
N ALA A 80 15.21 -13.37 22.54
CA ALA A 80 14.03 -14.12 22.95
C ALA A 80 13.91 -15.47 22.21
N ASP A 81 13.25 -16.45 22.83
CA ASP A 81 12.80 -17.66 22.13
C ASP A 81 11.63 -17.27 21.22
N TRP A 82 11.76 -17.49 19.92
CA TRP A 82 10.72 -17.18 18.94
C TRP A 82 9.35 -17.77 19.29
N ARG A 83 9.32 -18.93 19.95
CA ARG A 83 8.09 -19.62 20.34
C ARG A 83 7.30 -18.91 21.45
N THR A 84 7.92 -17.99 22.18
CA THR A 84 7.27 -17.21 23.24
C THR A 84 6.92 -15.79 22.78
N VAL A 85 7.22 -15.44 21.53
CA VAL A 85 6.93 -14.10 20.98
C VAL A 85 5.49 -14.02 20.49
N GLY A 86 4.79 -12.99 20.94
CA GLY A 86 3.44 -12.62 20.49
C GLY A 86 3.42 -11.24 19.84
N VAL A 87 2.27 -10.90 19.26
CA VAL A 87 2.04 -9.62 18.58
C VAL A 87 0.70 -9.04 18.96
N GLU A 88 0.66 -7.73 19.15
CA GLU A 88 -0.59 -6.97 19.27
C GLU A 88 -0.54 -5.69 18.41
N PRO A 89 -1.70 -5.21 17.90
CA PRO A 89 -1.75 -3.93 17.22
C PRO A 89 -1.31 -2.81 18.15
N ALA A 90 -0.41 -1.93 17.70
CA ALA A 90 -0.02 -0.78 18.50
C ALA A 90 -1.18 0.22 18.60
N PRO A 91 -1.42 0.82 19.78
CA PRO A 91 -2.42 1.87 19.95
C PRO A 91 -2.00 3.13 19.20
N LEU A 92 -2.98 4.00 18.89
CA LEU A 92 -2.71 5.27 18.22
C LEU A 92 -1.77 6.14 19.05
N ASN A 93 -0.56 6.39 18.54
CA ASN A 93 0.45 7.21 19.20
C ASN A 93 1.43 7.83 18.18
N PRO A 94 1.84 9.10 18.34
CA PRO A 94 2.87 9.71 17.50
C PRO A 94 4.23 8.98 17.50
N LEU A 95 4.55 8.18 18.51
CA LEU A 95 5.74 7.31 18.53
C LEU A 95 5.77 6.29 17.39
N TYR A 96 4.62 6.03 16.77
CA TYR A 96 4.43 5.09 15.68
C TYR A 96 4.16 5.76 14.33
N ALA A 97 4.36 7.08 14.24
CA ALA A 97 4.23 7.83 13.01
C ALA A 97 5.10 7.20 11.90
N ASN A 98 4.59 7.20 10.66
CA ASN A 98 5.29 6.64 9.51
C ASN A 98 5.56 7.71 8.44
N PRO A 99 6.56 8.59 8.64
CA PRO A 99 6.92 9.63 7.67
C PRO A 99 7.38 9.04 6.33
N VAL A 100 8.13 7.94 6.34
CA VAL A 100 8.58 7.27 5.11
C VAL A 100 7.38 6.77 4.30
N GLY A 101 6.39 6.15 4.97
CA GLY A 101 5.15 5.72 4.35
C GLY A 101 4.33 6.88 3.78
N LEU A 102 4.26 8.02 4.49
CA LEU A 102 3.57 9.21 4.00
C LEU A 102 4.25 9.79 2.76
N HIS A 103 5.58 9.94 2.82
CA HIS A 103 6.38 10.43 1.70
C HIS A 103 6.21 9.54 0.46
N ASP A 104 6.41 8.23 0.61
CA ASP A 104 6.38 7.28 -0.51
C ASP A 104 4.97 7.08 -1.08
N LEU A 105 3.92 7.11 -0.26
CA LEU A 105 2.53 6.98 -0.73
C LEU A 105 2.10 8.19 -1.58
N PHE A 106 2.62 9.38 -1.29
CA PHE A 106 2.25 10.62 -1.96
C PHE A 106 3.37 11.23 -2.84
N GLU A 107 4.41 10.45 -3.15
CA GLU A 107 5.58 10.89 -3.95
C GLU A 107 6.18 12.25 -3.52
N GLY A 108 6.30 12.45 -2.20
CA GLY A 108 6.84 13.66 -1.61
C GLY A 108 5.95 14.90 -1.71
N LEU A 109 4.64 14.74 -1.98
CA LEU A 109 3.69 15.87 -2.03
C LEU A 109 3.77 16.77 -0.78
N PHE A 110 3.91 16.14 0.39
CA PHE A 110 3.94 16.83 1.69
C PHE A 110 5.33 17.36 2.08
N ASP A 111 6.39 17.05 1.33
CA ASP A 111 7.76 17.55 1.61
C ASP A 111 7.88 19.07 1.45
N ARG A 112 6.90 19.69 0.77
CA ARG A 112 6.82 21.15 0.60
C ARG A 112 6.37 21.89 1.85
N LEU A 113 5.84 21.16 2.83
CA LEU A 113 5.38 21.75 4.08
C LEU A 113 6.59 22.07 4.98
N PRO A 114 6.54 23.17 5.75
CA PRO A 114 7.60 23.50 6.70
C PRO A 114 7.82 22.36 7.72
N GLU A 115 9.06 22.15 8.11
CA GLU A 115 9.38 21.26 9.24
C GLU A 115 8.57 21.67 10.49
N GLY A 116 7.86 20.71 11.09
CA GLY A 116 7.00 20.95 12.26
C GLY A 116 5.49 21.04 11.98
N THR A 117 5.03 20.80 10.74
CA THR A 117 3.61 20.47 10.48
C THR A 117 3.16 19.22 11.26
N PRO A 118 1.84 19.01 11.48
CA PRO A 118 1.35 17.91 12.30
C PRO A 118 1.97 16.56 11.93
N GLN A 119 2.25 15.76 12.96
CA GLN A 119 2.99 14.50 12.83
C GLN A 119 2.37 13.58 11.77
N PRO A 120 3.20 12.88 10.98
CA PRO A 120 2.71 11.91 10.01
C PRO A 120 1.84 10.88 10.72
N PRO A 121 0.68 10.51 10.14
CA PRO A 121 -0.22 9.59 10.79
C PRO A 121 0.44 8.20 10.89
N MET A 122 -0.07 7.39 11.83
CA MET A 122 0.13 5.93 11.72
C MET A 122 -0.55 5.46 10.44
N LEU A 123 0.23 4.88 9.55
CA LEU A 123 -0.25 4.34 8.28
C LEU A 123 0.62 3.18 7.80
N THR A 124 0.00 2.25 7.07
CA THR A 124 0.64 1.16 6.34
C THR A 124 0.51 1.40 4.85
N GLY A 125 1.64 1.72 4.20
CA GLY A 125 1.71 2.09 2.78
C GLY A 125 3.12 2.44 2.35
N GLY A 126 3.35 2.60 1.04
CA GLY A 126 4.65 2.99 0.47
C GLY A 126 5.76 1.94 0.63
N SER A 127 5.40 0.69 0.93
CA SER A 127 6.36 -0.39 1.24
C SER A 127 7.42 0.02 2.28
N SER A 128 6.95 0.69 3.34
CA SER A 128 7.80 1.40 4.32
C SER A 128 8.07 0.64 5.62
N SER A 129 7.33 -0.43 5.95
CA SER A 129 7.33 -1.04 7.29
C SER A 129 8.73 -1.36 7.84
N ILE A 130 9.56 -2.09 7.10
CA ILE A 130 10.93 -2.40 7.55
C ILE A 130 11.81 -1.16 7.48
N ARG A 131 11.78 -0.44 6.36
CA ARG A 131 12.55 0.79 6.13
C ARG A 131 12.38 1.84 7.23
N MET A 132 11.17 1.95 7.78
CA MET A 132 10.84 2.90 8.84
C MET A 132 11.13 2.37 10.24
N PHE A 133 10.78 1.11 10.51
CA PHE A 133 10.68 0.62 11.88
C PHE A 133 11.82 -0.32 12.30
N GLU A 134 12.72 -0.73 11.40
CA GLU A 134 13.82 -1.63 11.75
C GLU A 134 14.67 -1.07 12.90
N GLN A 135 15.18 0.16 12.76
CA GLN A 135 16.04 0.75 13.78
C GLN A 135 15.33 0.92 15.13
N ALA A 136 14.05 1.30 15.12
CA ALA A 136 13.25 1.43 16.33
C ALA A 136 13.02 0.08 17.01
N CYS A 137 12.73 -0.98 16.23
CA CYS A 137 12.58 -2.33 16.73
C CYS A 137 13.90 -2.86 17.30
N ARG A 138 15.03 -2.59 16.63
CA ARG A 138 16.34 -2.99 17.13
C ARG A 138 16.70 -2.29 18.44
N ALA A 139 16.47 -0.99 18.51
CA ALA A 139 16.66 -0.21 19.73
C ALA A 139 15.77 -0.70 20.87
N ALA A 140 14.50 -1.06 20.59
CA ALA A 140 13.59 -1.61 21.58
C ALA A 140 14.07 -2.95 22.15
N GLY A 141 14.46 -3.89 21.28
CA GLY A 141 15.01 -5.18 21.71
C GLY A 141 16.30 -5.03 22.51
N ALA A 142 17.23 -4.18 22.04
CA ALA A 142 18.49 -3.91 22.73
C ALA A 142 18.30 -3.24 24.10
N SER A 143 17.34 -2.31 24.20
CA SER A 143 17.00 -1.64 25.45
C SER A 143 16.48 -2.62 26.50
N ALA A 144 15.51 -3.46 26.12
CA ALA A 144 14.97 -4.47 27.03
C ALA A 144 16.05 -5.50 27.43
N ARG A 145 16.88 -5.96 26.48
CA ARG A 145 18.01 -6.87 26.76
C ARG A 145 18.97 -6.28 27.78
N ALA A 146 19.40 -5.04 27.60
CA ALA A 146 20.34 -4.39 28.52
C ALA A 146 19.77 -4.32 29.95
N LEU A 147 18.52 -3.91 30.11
CA LEU A 147 17.85 -3.85 31.41
C LEU A 147 17.71 -5.23 32.07
N LEU A 148 17.40 -6.27 31.28
CA LEU A 148 17.33 -7.65 31.77
C LEU A 148 18.71 -8.15 32.22
N CYS A 149 19.77 -7.89 31.43
CA CYS A 149 21.14 -8.21 31.80
C CYS A 149 21.57 -7.50 33.09
N MET A 150 21.21 -6.23 33.27
CA MET A 150 21.48 -5.48 34.52
C MET A 150 20.76 -6.10 35.72
N ALA A 151 19.49 -6.49 35.57
CA ALA A 151 18.74 -7.15 36.63
C ALA A 151 19.33 -8.53 36.98
N ALA A 152 19.76 -9.31 35.99
CA ALA A 152 20.42 -10.60 36.20
C ALA A 152 21.78 -10.44 36.88
N ALA A 153 22.58 -9.49 36.40
CA ALA A 153 23.89 -9.16 36.95
C ALA A 153 23.81 -8.76 38.43
N LYS A 154 22.81 -7.94 38.80
CA LYS A 154 22.54 -7.59 40.19
C LYS A 154 22.23 -8.80 41.07
N ARG A 155 21.57 -9.85 40.54
CA ARG A 155 21.34 -11.10 41.29
C ARG A 155 22.58 -11.98 41.41
N TRP A 156 23.51 -11.85 40.47
CA TRP A 156 24.72 -12.66 40.42
C TRP A 156 25.97 -11.97 40.98
N ASP A 157 25.86 -10.70 41.34
CA ASP A 157 26.99 -9.83 41.71
C ASP A 157 28.07 -9.84 40.61
N ALA A 158 27.64 -9.64 39.37
CA ALA A 158 28.48 -9.68 38.16
C ALA A 158 28.41 -8.35 37.38
N ASP A 159 29.29 -8.18 36.39
CA ASP A 159 29.15 -7.10 35.41
C ASP A 159 28.06 -7.47 34.39
N TRP A 160 27.11 -6.57 34.17
CA TRP A 160 26.02 -6.80 33.21
C TRP A 160 26.50 -6.91 31.77
N THR A 161 27.66 -6.35 31.44
CA THR A 161 28.27 -6.45 30.10
C THR A 161 28.75 -7.87 29.80
N GLU A 162 29.03 -8.67 30.82
CA GLU A 162 29.42 -10.09 30.73
C GLU A 162 28.20 -11.03 30.74
N VAL A 163 27.00 -10.51 30.96
CA VAL A 163 25.76 -11.28 30.87
C VAL A 163 25.32 -11.33 29.41
N THR A 164 25.11 -12.55 28.90
CA THR A 164 24.57 -12.79 27.56
C THR A 164 23.11 -13.21 27.62
N VAL A 165 22.42 -13.18 26.48
CA VAL A 165 21.07 -13.72 26.33
C VAL A 165 21.02 -14.87 25.36
N ASP A 166 20.15 -15.83 25.64
CA ASP A 166 19.85 -16.93 24.74
C ASP A 166 18.45 -17.47 25.01
N ALA A 167 17.62 -17.56 23.97
CA ALA A 167 16.31 -18.18 23.98
C ALA A 167 15.41 -17.78 25.18
N GLY A 168 15.36 -16.49 25.53
CA GLY A 168 14.51 -15.98 26.62
C GLY A 168 15.15 -16.05 28.01
N PHE A 169 16.45 -16.30 28.10
CA PHE A 169 17.21 -16.34 29.35
C PHE A 169 18.36 -15.35 29.31
N CYS A 170 18.65 -14.72 30.45
CA CYS A 170 19.97 -14.19 30.74
C CYS A 170 20.88 -15.32 31.21
N THR A 171 22.13 -15.34 30.77
CA THR A 171 23.12 -16.38 31.06
C THR A 171 24.48 -15.77 31.42
N HIS A 172 25.14 -16.35 32.43
CA HIS A 172 26.50 -15.97 32.83
C HIS A 172 27.12 -17.08 33.70
N ALA A 173 28.37 -17.47 33.44
CA ALA A 173 29.13 -18.45 34.22
C ALA A 173 28.34 -19.75 34.56
N GLY A 174 27.61 -20.30 33.59
CA GLY A 174 26.78 -21.51 33.75
C GLY A 174 25.46 -21.31 34.50
N LYS A 175 25.19 -20.11 35.02
CA LYS A 175 23.90 -19.72 35.60
C LYS A 175 22.96 -19.21 34.51
N ARG A 176 21.65 -19.38 34.72
CA ARG A 176 20.61 -18.82 33.84
C ARG A 176 19.37 -18.39 34.63
N ILE A 177 18.73 -17.30 34.22
CA ILE A 177 17.46 -16.81 34.77
C ILE A 177 16.54 -16.42 33.60
N ARG A 178 15.25 -16.74 33.68
CA ARG A 178 14.26 -16.39 32.65
C ARG A 178 13.97 -14.89 32.64
N PHE A 179 13.65 -14.34 31.47
CA PHE A 179 13.21 -12.94 31.37
C PHE A 179 12.01 -12.62 32.27
N ALA A 180 11.04 -13.52 32.37
CA ALA A 180 9.86 -13.37 33.23
C ALA A 180 10.19 -13.05 34.70
N GLU A 181 11.25 -13.67 35.22
CA GLU A 181 11.65 -13.49 36.62
C GLU A 181 12.39 -12.16 36.84
N LEU A 182 12.90 -11.55 35.77
CA LEU A 182 13.71 -10.34 35.82
C LEU A 182 12.93 -9.09 35.41
N ALA A 183 11.85 -9.24 34.64
CA ALA A 183 11.20 -8.16 33.90
C ALA A 183 10.82 -6.97 34.80
N GLU A 184 10.14 -7.22 35.91
CA GLU A 184 9.70 -6.17 36.85
C GLU A 184 10.88 -5.40 37.44
N ALA A 185 11.92 -6.11 37.89
CA ALA A 185 13.13 -5.49 38.41
C ALA A 185 13.92 -4.74 37.32
N ALA A 186 13.98 -5.31 36.11
CA ALA A 186 14.68 -4.74 34.96
C ALA A 186 14.12 -3.37 34.57
N ALA A 187 12.79 -3.20 34.61
CA ALA A 187 12.13 -1.95 34.29
C ALA A 187 12.52 -0.77 35.22
N SER A 188 13.14 -1.04 36.37
CA SER A 188 13.62 0.01 37.31
C SER A 188 15.04 0.52 37.02
N PHE A 189 15.80 -0.15 36.14
CA PHE A 189 17.15 0.28 35.80
C PHE A 189 17.14 1.41 34.76
N THR A 190 18.25 2.16 34.71
CA THR A 190 18.47 3.19 33.70
C THR A 190 19.13 2.59 32.47
N LEU A 191 18.68 2.99 31.28
CA LEU A 191 19.27 2.52 30.03
C LEU A 191 20.72 3.00 29.87
N PRO A 192 21.61 2.16 29.32
CA PRO A 192 22.94 2.58 28.94
C PRO A 192 22.89 3.50 27.72
N ASP A 193 23.84 4.44 27.63
CA ASP A 193 24.03 5.33 26.48
C ASP A 193 25.53 5.30 26.08
N PRO A 194 25.89 4.81 24.88
CA PRO A 194 25.01 4.34 23.80
C PRO A 194 24.37 2.97 24.08
N LEU A 195 23.27 2.67 23.37
CA LEU A 195 22.61 1.36 23.43
C LEU A 195 23.48 0.26 22.80
N PRO A 196 23.60 -0.92 23.44
CA PRO A 196 24.48 -1.99 22.98
C PRO A 196 23.89 -2.81 21.82
N ILE A 197 23.57 -2.23 20.66
CA ILE A 197 22.90 -2.95 19.55
C ILE A 197 23.75 -4.12 19.00
N GLY A 198 23.13 -5.28 18.75
CA GLY A 198 23.77 -6.42 18.07
C GLY A 198 24.82 -7.20 18.88
N ILE A 199 24.90 -7.00 20.21
CA ILE A 199 25.85 -7.70 21.08
C ILE A 199 25.16 -8.57 22.16
N GLN A 200 25.96 -9.22 23.01
CA GLN A 200 25.49 -10.03 24.16
C GLN A 200 24.55 -11.18 23.77
N GLY A 201 24.70 -11.76 22.58
CA GLY A 201 23.91 -12.93 22.13
C GLY A 201 22.76 -12.60 21.15
N ALA A 202 22.60 -11.34 20.75
CA ALA A 202 21.71 -10.92 19.68
C ALA A 202 22.13 -11.42 18.28
N GLY A 203 21.23 -11.30 17.29
CA GLY A 203 21.55 -11.55 15.87
C GLY A 203 21.38 -13.00 15.41
N LYS A 204 20.51 -13.77 16.07
CA LYS A 204 20.26 -15.19 15.77
C LYS A 204 19.01 -15.48 14.93
N LEU A 205 18.12 -14.52 14.73
CA LEU A 205 16.81 -14.67 14.08
C LEU A 205 16.70 -13.87 12.77
N ALA A 206 17.26 -12.67 12.66
CA ALA A 206 17.21 -11.90 11.41
C ALA A 206 17.90 -12.69 10.27
N GLY A 207 17.33 -12.66 9.06
CA GLY A 207 17.80 -13.45 7.93
C GLY A 207 17.30 -14.89 7.90
N LYS A 208 16.52 -15.34 8.89
CA LYS A 208 15.94 -16.69 8.92
C LYS A 208 14.46 -16.69 8.58
N SER A 209 14.03 -17.75 7.90
CA SER A 209 12.62 -18.04 7.61
C SER A 209 11.94 -18.68 8.81
N VAL A 210 11.73 -17.90 9.87
CA VAL A 210 10.97 -18.36 11.04
C VAL A 210 9.47 -18.43 10.73
N PRO A 211 8.72 -19.35 11.36
CA PRO A 211 7.27 -19.45 11.15
C PRO A 211 6.54 -18.16 11.54
N ARG A 212 5.52 -17.81 10.76
CA ARG A 212 4.66 -16.64 11.01
C ARG A 212 3.85 -16.79 12.29
N ILE A 213 3.83 -15.73 13.10
CA ILE A 213 3.08 -15.67 14.38
C ILE A 213 1.57 -15.79 14.14
N ASP A 214 1.08 -15.21 13.05
CA ASP A 214 -0.34 -15.10 12.72
C ASP A 214 -0.90 -16.29 11.93
N THR A 215 -0.06 -17.26 11.52
CA THR A 215 -0.52 -18.43 10.74
C THR A 215 -1.46 -19.35 11.53
N PRO A 216 -1.18 -19.75 12.78
CA PRO A 216 -2.04 -20.69 13.51
C PRO A 216 -3.49 -20.19 13.64
N SER A 217 -3.70 -18.92 13.98
CA SER A 217 -5.05 -18.36 14.13
C SER A 217 -5.80 -18.23 12.81
N LYS A 218 -5.09 -17.91 11.71
CA LYS A 218 -5.67 -17.84 10.36
C LYS A 218 -6.11 -19.22 9.85
N VAL A 219 -5.28 -20.24 10.04
CA VAL A 219 -5.60 -21.62 9.60
C VAL A 219 -6.70 -22.25 10.46
N ALA A 220 -6.72 -21.96 11.77
CA ALA A 220 -7.76 -22.46 12.67
C ALA A 220 -9.11 -21.72 12.57
N GLY A 221 -9.17 -20.61 11.83
CA GLY A 221 -10.37 -19.76 11.75
C GLY A 221 -10.68 -18.98 13.04
N SER A 222 -9.67 -18.81 13.92
CA SER A 222 -9.81 -18.05 15.18
C SER A 222 -9.28 -16.61 15.07
N ALA A 223 -8.66 -16.25 13.94
CA ALA A 223 -8.29 -14.87 13.63
C ALA A 223 -9.56 -14.03 13.39
N ASN A 224 -9.70 -12.92 14.11
CA ASN A 224 -10.85 -12.02 13.97
C ASN A 224 -10.56 -10.91 12.95
N PHE A 225 -11.44 -10.77 11.96
CA PHE A 225 -11.52 -9.63 11.06
C PHE A 225 -12.62 -8.66 11.51
N ALA A 226 -12.73 -7.49 10.88
CA ALA A 226 -13.72 -6.48 11.29
C ALA A 226 -15.18 -6.97 11.16
N GLY A 227 -15.45 -7.87 10.22
CA GLY A 227 -16.74 -8.56 10.07
C GLY A 227 -17.05 -9.63 11.13
N ASP A 228 -16.05 -10.09 11.89
CA ASP A 228 -16.20 -11.16 12.89
C ASP A 228 -16.55 -10.64 14.28
N VAL A 229 -16.43 -9.33 14.49
CA VAL A 229 -16.75 -8.70 15.78
C VAL A 229 -18.21 -8.96 16.17
N ARG A 230 -18.41 -9.43 17.40
CA ARG A 230 -19.72 -9.66 17.99
C ARG A 230 -19.82 -8.84 19.27
N LEU A 231 -20.81 -7.96 19.32
CA LEU A 231 -21.13 -7.12 20.48
C LEU A 231 -22.56 -7.43 20.93
N ALA A 232 -22.84 -7.20 22.21
CA ALA A 232 -24.21 -7.28 22.71
C ALA A 232 -25.13 -6.33 21.93
N ASP A 233 -26.34 -6.80 21.59
CA ASP A 233 -27.37 -6.04 20.87
C ASP A 233 -26.98 -5.48 19.50
N ILE A 234 -25.92 -6.05 18.88
CA ILE A 234 -25.46 -5.64 17.55
C ILE A 234 -26.54 -5.79 16.48
N VAL A 235 -26.64 -4.80 15.61
CA VAL A 235 -27.48 -4.82 14.40
C VAL A 235 -26.61 -4.88 13.16
N HIS A 236 -27.15 -5.41 12.07
CA HIS A 236 -26.45 -5.53 10.81
C HIS A 236 -26.98 -4.51 9.81
N ALA A 237 -26.08 -3.79 9.14
CA ALA A 237 -26.41 -2.81 8.12
C ALA A 237 -25.93 -3.28 6.74
N ALA A 238 -26.80 -3.18 5.75
CA ALA A 238 -26.45 -3.27 4.34
C ALA A 238 -26.64 -1.88 3.72
N ILE A 239 -25.71 -1.45 2.86
CA ILE A 239 -25.67 -0.09 2.31
C ILE A 239 -25.74 -0.07 0.79
N ARG A 240 -26.38 0.95 0.23
CA ARG A 240 -26.35 1.28 -1.20
C ARG A 240 -25.91 2.72 -1.38
N GLN A 241 -24.95 2.95 -2.26
CA GLN A 241 -24.43 4.30 -2.53
C GLN A 241 -24.74 4.74 -3.96
N GLY A 242 -25.01 6.03 -4.14
CA GLY A 242 -25.27 6.60 -5.46
C GLY A 242 -23.99 6.84 -6.26
N PRO A 243 -24.05 6.88 -7.61
CA PRO A 243 -22.93 7.31 -8.44
C PRO A 243 -22.36 8.66 -7.98
N ILE A 244 -21.11 8.96 -8.33
CA ILE A 244 -20.51 10.26 -8.03
C ILE A 244 -21.37 11.42 -8.53
N GLY A 245 -21.48 12.46 -7.70
CA GLY A 245 -22.30 13.65 -7.96
C GLY A 245 -23.81 13.42 -7.81
N SER A 246 -24.25 12.19 -7.59
CA SER A 246 -25.67 11.87 -7.44
C SER A 246 -26.13 12.03 -5.99
N ARG A 247 -27.41 12.37 -5.80
CA ARG A 247 -28.06 12.41 -4.48
C ARG A 247 -29.25 11.45 -4.42
N LEU A 248 -29.57 10.94 -3.23
CA LEU A 248 -30.76 10.12 -3.01
C LEU A 248 -32.02 10.94 -3.32
N ILE A 249 -32.91 10.39 -4.15
CA ILE A 249 -34.16 11.02 -4.58
C ILE A 249 -35.36 10.29 -3.99
N LYS A 250 -35.34 8.96 -4.00
CA LYS A 250 -36.49 8.15 -3.60
C LYS A 250 -36.05 6.77 -3.11
N VAL A 251 -36.81 6.27 -2.15
CA VAL A 251 -36.76 4.88 -1.65
C VAL A 251 -38.18 4.34 -1.47
N ASP A 252 -38.34 3.02 -1.53
CA ASP A 252 -39.58 2.30 -1.18
C ASP A 252 -39.48 1.73 0.24
N ARG A 253 -39.67 2.60 1.23
CA ARG A 253 -39.59 2.23 2.65
C ARG A 253 -40.63 1.17 3.03
N ALA A 254 -41.84 1.26 2.48
CA ALA A 254 -42.92 0.32 2.78
C ALA A 254 -42.60 -1.10 2.30
N ALA A 255 -41.86 -1.26 1.19
CA ALA A 255 -41.39 -2.57 0.74
C ALA A 255 -40.32 -3.15 1.69
N ALA A 256 -39.38 -2.32 2.16
CA ALA A 256 -38.35 -2.73 3.10
C ALA A 256 -38.94 -3.15 4.47
N ASP A 257 -39.91 -2.40 5.00
CA ASP A 257 -40.54 -2.67 6.31
C ASP A 257 -41.31 -4.01 6.35
N ARG A 258 -41.68 -4.57 5.18
CA ARG A 258 -42.31 -5.90 5.09
C ARG A 258 -41.30 -7.06 5.25
N ILE A 259 -40.01 -6.78 5.17
CA ILE A 259 -38.98 -7.81 5.35
C ILE A 259 -38.84 -8.11 6.84
N ARG A 260 -39.03 -9.39 7.20
CA ARG A 260 -38.90 -9.84 8.59
C ARG A 260 -37.50 -9.56 9.12
N GLY A 261 -37.43 -8.96 10.31
CA GLY A 261 -36.17 -8.66 11.00
C GLY A 261 -35.59 -7.28 10.67
N VAL A 262 -36.23 -6.49 9.81
CA VAL A 262 -35.86 -5.08 9.59
C VAL A 262 -36.19 -4.26 10.84
N LEU A 263 -35.28 -3.36 11.17
CA LEU A 263 -35.34 -2.50 12.35
C LEU A 263 -35.42 -1.03 11.97
N SER A 264 -34.68 -0.62 10.94
CA SER A 264 -34.61 0.78 10.52
C SER A 264 -34.07 0.92 9.09
N VAL A 265 -34.32 2.08 8.49
CA VAL A 265 -33.65 2.54 7.27
C VAL A 265 -33.08 3.92 7.54
N VAL A 266 -31.77 4.05 7.37
CA VAL A 266 -31.02 5.29 7.57
C VAL A 266 -30.69 5.90 6.22
N GLU A 267 -31.23 7.08 5.96
CA GLU A 267 -30.99 7.85 4.74
C GLU A 267 -29.88 8.89 4.96
N ASN A 268 -29.06 9.04 3.94
CA ASN A 268 -28.02 10.05 3.79
C ASN A 268 -28.12 10.62 2.36
N PRO A 269 -27.73 11.89 2.10
CA PRO A 269 -27.75 12.43 0.74
C PRO A 269 -27.04 11.56 -0.31
N ARG A 270 -25.98 10.83 0.05
CA ARG A 270 -25.17 10.04 -0.89
C ARG A 270 -25.40 8.53 -0.85
N TRP A 271 -26.04 8.03 0.19
CA TRP A 271 -26.24 6.59 0.41
C TRP A 271 -27.45 6.31 1.27
N VAL A 272 -27.91 5.07 1.27
CA VAL A 272 -28.95 4.59 2.18
C VAL A 272 -28.55 3.26 2.77
N ALA A 273 -28.86 3.02 4.04
CA ALA A 273 -28.62 1.76 4.70
C ALA A 273 -29.91 1.17 5.25
N ALA A 274 -30.13 -0.12 4.99
CA ALA A 274 -31.15 -0.90 5.67
C ALA A 274 -30.51 -1.64 6.85
N VAL A 275 -31.17 -1.61 8.01
CA VAL A 275 -30.66 -2.14 9.27
C VAL A 275 -31.59 -3.22 9.77
N ALA A 276 -31.05 -4.37 10.13
CA ALA A 276 -31.82 -5.54 10.53
C ALA A 276 -31.11 -6.37 11.61
N THR A 277 -31.80 -7.40 12.11
CA THR A 277 -31.27 -8.37 13.08
C THR A 277 -30.23 -9.32 12.49
N THR A 278 -30.13 -9.42 11.16
CA THR A 278 -29.13 -10.23 10.44
C THR A 278 -28.67 -9.51 9.18
N GLY A 279 -27.45 -9.79 8.72
CA GLY A 279 -26.94 -9.22 7.45
C GLY A 279 -27.80 -9.61 6.24
N TRP A 280 -28.34 -10.84 6.23
CA TRP A 280 -29.24 -11.30 5.17
C TRP A 280 -30.54 -10.50 5.10
N ALA A 281 -31.20 -10.29 6.25
CA ALA A 281 -32.42 -9.47 6.31
C ALA A 281 -32.14 -8.02 5.92
N ALA A 282 -30.99 -7.47 6.32
CA ALA A 282 -30.56 -6.12 5.94
C ALA A 282 -30.38 -6.00 4.41
N GLN A 283 -29.71 -6.96 3.78
CA GLN A 283 -29.52 -6.95 2.32
C GLN A 283 -30.85 -7.12 1.57
N LYS A 284 -31.72 -8.03 2.01
CA LYS A 284 -33.06 -8.20 1.41
C LYS A 284 -33.91 -6.93 1.51
N ALA A 285 -33.84 -6.26 2.65
CA ALA A 285 -34.51 -4.98 2.84
C ALA A 285 -33.93 -3.87 1.96
N LEU A 286 -32.61 -3.81 1.81
CA LEU A 286 -31.95 -2.86 0.92
C LEU A 286 -32.34 -3.07 -0.55
N ASP A 287 -32.46 -4.33 -0.98
CA ASP A 287 -32.91 -4.66 -2.34
C ASP A 287 -34.37 -4.22 -2.55
N ALA A 288 -35.25 -4.50 -1.57
CA ALA A 288 -36.66 -4.10 -1.60
C ALA A 288 -36.84 -2.58 -1.54
N LEU A 289 -35.95 -1.87 -0.84
CA LEU A 289 -35.92 -0.41 -0.74
C LEU A 289 -35.72 0.26 -2.11
N ALA A 290 -35.07 -0.42 -3.05
CA ALA A 290 -34.86 0.01 -4.44
C ALA A 290 -34.44 1.49 -4.59
N PRO A 291 -33.35 1.93 -3.93
CA PRO A 291 -32.98 3.34 -3.87
C PRO A 291 -32.70 3.93 -5.26
N ARG A 292 -33.19 5.15 -5.46
CA ARG A 292 -33.00 5.93 -6.69
C ARG A 292 -32.16 7.15 -6.40
N PHE A 293 -31.06 7.26 -7.12
CA PHE A 293 -30.16 8.40 -7.07
C PHE A 293 -30.27 9.21 -8.37
N GLY A 294 -30.27 10.53 -8.24
CA GLY A 294 -30.35 11.47 -9.35
C GLY A 294 -29.16 12.40 -9.40
N ASN A 295 -28.74 12.77 -10.60
CA ASN A 295 -27.69 13.76 -10.88
C ASN A 295 -28.21 14.77 -11.91
N ASN A 296 -27.74 16.01 -11.83
CA ASN A 296 -28.03 17.07 -12.80
C ASN A 296 -26.99 17.14 -13.94
N ALA A 297 -25.86 16.45 -13.81
CA ALA A 297 -24.81 16.37 -14.82
C ALA A 297 -24.79 15.00 -15.53
N PRO A 298 -24.30 14.93 -16.78
CA PRO A 298 -24.00 13.66 -17.43
C PRO A 298 -23.05 12.83 -16.57
N LEU A 299 -23.37 11.54 -16.41
CA LEU A 299 -22.52 10.60 -15.68
C LEU A 299 -21.43 10.07 -16.63
N PRO A 300 -20.19 9.92 -16.15
CA PRO A 300 -19.09 9.44 -16.98
C PRO A 300 -19.35 8.00 -17.46
N ASP A 301 -18.80 7.67 -18.62
CA ASP A 301 -18.71 6.33 -19.18
C ASP A 301 -17.31 6.09 -19.76
N THR A 302 -16.99 4.84 -20.12
CA THR A 302 -15.67 4.47 -20.68
C THR A 302 -15.27 5.37 -21.86
N LYS A 303 -16.22 5.72 -22.75
CA LYS A 303 -15.95 6.55 -23.92
C LYS A 303 -15.56 7.98 -23.52
N SER A 304 -16.25 8.56 -22.54
CA SER A 304 -15.93 9.88 -22.01
C SER A 304 -14.58 9.91 -21.30
N ILE A 305 -14.20 8.82 -20.61
CA ILE A 305 -12.90 8.68 -19.95
C ILE A 305 -11.78 8.64 -20.98
N ASP A 306 -11.92 7.82 -22.02
CA ASP A 306 -10.95 7.72 -23.11
C ASP A 306 -10.77 9.07 -23.83
N ALA A 307 -11.88 9.76 -24.12
CA ALA A 307 -11.86 11.08 -24.72
C ALA A 307 -11.17 12.13 -23.83
N ALA A 308 -11.37 12.09 -22.52
CA ALA A 308 -10.73 12.99 -21.57
C ALA A 308 -9.21 12.79 -21.50
N LEU A 309 -8.75 11.53 -21.53
CA LEU A 309 -7.32 11.19 -21.56
C LEU A 309 -6.66 11.68 -22.87
N ASP A 310 -7.31 11.46 -24.01
CA ASP A 310 -6.80 11.91 -25.31
C ASP A 310 -6.77 13.44 -25.42
N ALA A 311 -7.80 14.11 -24.91
CA ALA A 311 -7.84 15.58 -24.83
C ALA A 311 -6.76 16.14 -23.90
N ALA A 312 -6.40 15.44 -22.81
CA ALA A 312 -5.31 15.86 -21.93
C ALA A 312 -3.95 15.84 -22.65
N LEU A 313 -3.68 14.83 -23.49
CA LEU A 313 -2.44 14.74 -24.29
C LEU A 313 -2.34 15.82 -25.39
N ALA A 314 -3.45 16.40 -25.82
CA ALA A 314 -3.48 17.49 -26.79
C ALA A 314 -3.15 18.87 -26.18
N ARG A 315 -3.22 18.99 -24.85
CA ARG A 315 -2.90 20.20 -24.10
C ARG A 315 -1.45 20.19 -23.63
N SER A 316 -0.96 21.32 -23.14
CA SER A 316 0.36 21.39 -22.49
C SER A 316 0.37 20.54 -21.22
N GLY A 317 1.41 19.71 -21.08
CA GLY A 317 1.68 18.95 -19.87
C GLY A 317 2.53 19.73 -18.88
N THR A 318 2.68 19.18 -17.68
CA THR A 318 3.58 19.70 -16.63
C THR A 318 4.79 18.77 -16.52
N ARG A 319 6.00 19.34 -16.62
CA ARG A 319 7.27 18.63 -16.45
C ARG A 319 7.42 18.09 -15.04
N MET A 320 7.52 16.76 -14.89
CA MET A 320 7.69 16.07 -13.61
C MET A 320 9.14 15.66 -13.34
N ALA A 321 9.87 15.27 -14.38
CA ALA A 321 11.29 14.94 -14.30
C ALA A 321 11.99 15.19 -15.63
N GLU A 322 13.25 15.62 -15.59
CA GLU A 322 14.11 15.76 -16.75
C GLU A 322 15.60 15.62 -16.44
N THR A 323 16.33 15.25 -17.48
CA THR A 323 17.78 15.40 -17.56
C THR A 323 18.11 15.78 -19.00
N GLY A 324 19.12 16.64 -19.19
CA GLY A 324 19.56 17.08 -20.52
C GLY A 324 18.50 17.89 -21.29
N ASP A 325 18.76 18.14 -22.58
CA ASP A 325 17.86 18.90 -23.46
C ASP A 325 17.22 17.98 -24.51
N VAL A 326 16.01 17.50 -24.19
CA VAL A 326 15.23 16.65 -25.11
C VAL A 326 14.77 17.42 -26.34
N ALA A 327 14.47 18.71 -26.22
CA ALA A 327 13.97 19.52 -27.33
C ALA A 327 15.05 19.68 -28.40
N ALA A 328 16.26 20.07 -28.00
CA ALA A 328 17.43 20.12 -28.88
C ALA A 328 17.74 18.73 -29.47
N THR A 329 17.63 17.69 -28.64
CA THR A 329 17.87 16.31 -29.10
C THR A 329 16.86 15.87 -30.16
N PHE A 330 15.61 16.34 -30.13
CA PHE A 330 14.57 15.92 -31.08
C PHE A 330 14.50 16.79 -32.34
N GLN A 331 15.12 17.97 -32.35
CA GLN A 331 15.07 18.91 -33.45
C GLN A 331 15.60 18.28 -34.76
N GLY A 332 14.73 18.20 -35.78
CA GLY A 332 15.06 17.64 -37.09
C GLY A 332 15.38 16.13 -37.11
N ALA A 333 15.19 15.44 -35.98
CA ALA A 333 15.54 14.04 -35.85
C ALA A 333 14.40 13.11 -36.27
N ARG A 334 14.74 11.93 -36.80
CA ARG A 334 13.78 10.83 -36.93
C ARG A 334 13.54 10.22 -35.55
N LEU A 335 12.28 10.19 -35.12
CA LEU A 335 11.88 9.65 -33.84
C LEU A 335 11.20 8.28 -34.01
N VAL A 336 11.44 7.39 -33.06
CA VAL A 336 10.60 6.21 -32.83
C VAL A 336 9.50 6.64 -31.86
N THR A 337 8.25 6.28 -32.14
CA THR A 337 7.11 6.70 -31.31
C THR A 337 6.13 5.56 -31.09
N ALA A 338 5.54 5.50 -29.90
CA ALA A 338 4.49 4.54 -29.55
C ALA A 338 3.44 5.19 -28.65
N THR A 339 2.21 4.69 -28.70
CA THR A 339 1.15 5.08 -27.76
C THR A 339 0.69 3.84 -27.00
N TYR A 340 0.65 3.94 -25.67
CA TYR A 340 0.20 2.88 -24.79
C TYR A 340 -1.00 3.34 -23.96
N ARG A 341 -1.87 2.39 -23.59
CA ARG A 341 -3.02 2.64 -22.71
C ARG A 341 -3.10 1.62 -21.59
N ALA A 342 -3.63 2.04 -20.46
CA ALA A 342 -4.04 1.17 -19.38
C ALA A 342 -5.43 1.57 -18.90
N GLY A 343 -6.36 0.62 -18.84
CA GLY A 343 -7.71 0.84 -18.30
C GLY A 343 -7.72 1.01 -16.77
N LEU A 344 -8.91 1.09 -16.19
CA LEU A 344 -9.10 1.09 -14.73
C LEU A 344 -8.72 -0.26 -14.13
N GLY A 345 -8.11 -0.26 -12.94
CA GLY A 345 -7.81 -1.47 -12.17
C GLY A 345 -8.65 -1.56 -10.89
N LEU A 346 -9.11 -2.76 -10.56
CA LEU A 346 -9.86 -3.07 -9.33
C LEU A 346 -8.95 -3.70 -8.27
N HIS A 347 -9.23 -3.41 -6.99
CA HIS A 347 -8.53 -4.05 -5.87
C HIS A 347 -8.90 -5.51 -5.71
N ALA A 348 -10.21 -5.80 -5.78
CA ALA A 348 -10.77 -7.15 -5.70
C ALA A 348 -10.28 -7.97 -4.48
N GLY A 349 -10.05 -7.32 -3.33
CA GLY A 349 -9.69 -7.98 -2.07
C GLY A 349 -10.76 -8.99 -1.63
N ILE A 350 -10.38 -10.12 -1.02
CA ILE A 350 -11.34 -11.20 -0.68
C ILE A 350 -12.34 -10.73 0.38
N GLU A 351 -11.85 -10.11 1.45
CA GLU A 351 -12.70 -9.36 2.37
C GLU A 351 -13.13 -8.05 1.69
N THR A 352 -14.43 -7.76 1.74
CA THR A 352 -15.00 -6.49 1.29
C THR A 352 -14.87 -5.43 2.39
N ARG A 353 -15.04 -4.14 2.06
CA ARG A 353 -15.00 -3.09 3.10
C ARG A 353 -15.98 -3.38 4.24
N SER A 354 -15.45 -3.48 5.46
CA SER A 354 -16.19 -3.86 6.66
C SER A 354 -15.79 -2.99 7.86
N ALA A 355 -16.74 -2.72 8.74
CA ALA A 355 -16.52 -2.02 10.01
C ALA A 355 -17.60 -2.41 11.03
N THR A 356 -17.20 -2.56 12.28
CA THR A 356 -18.13 -2.62 13.41
C THR A 356 -17.97 -1.37 14.25
N ALA A 357 -19.06 -0.68 14.59
CA ALA A 357 -19.01 0.55 15.37
C ALA A 357 -20.04 0.55 16.50
N SER A 358 -19.67 1.12 17.65
CA SER A 358 -20.55 1.28 18.82
C SER A 358 -20.46 2.70 19.35
N PHE A 359 -21.61 3.31 19.66
CA PHE A 359 -21.65 4.64 20.25
C PHE A 359 -22.41 4.59 21.57
N SER A 360 -21.73 4.92 22.67
CA SER A 360 -22.31 4.95 24.02
C SER A 360 -21.63 6.01 24.88
N ASN A 361 -22.39 6.68 25.75
CA ASN A 361 -21.85 7.67 26.70
C ASN A 361 -20.95 8.75 26.07
N GLY A 362 -21.27 9.20 24.86
CA GLY A 362 -20.48 10.20 24.13
C GLY A 362 -19.19 9.66 23.49
N ARG A 363 -18.90 8.36 23.61
CA ARG A 363 -17.73 7.69 23.04
C ARG A 363 -18.13 6.81 21.85
N LEU A 364 -17.39 6.94 20.76
CA LEU A 364 -17.51 6.10 19.56
C LEU A 364 -16.33 5.13 19.51
N GLU A 365 -16.61 3.85 19.41
CA GLU A 365 -15.60 2.80 19.21
C GLU A 365 -15.80 2.16 17.84
N LEU A 366 -14.70 1.95 17.10
CA LEU A 366 -14.71 1.29 15.80
C LEU A 366 -13.70 0.14 15.76
N TRP A 367 -14.15 -1.06 15.40
CA TRP A 367 -13.30 -2.17 15.00
C TRP A 367 -13.23 -2.16 13.48
N LEU A 368 -12.04 -1.89 12.95
CA LEU A 368 -11.91 -1.43 11.58
C LEU A 368 -10.73 -2.08 10.84
N ALA A 369 -11.04 -2.61 9.66
CA ALA A 369 -10.05 -3.04 8.66
C ALA A 369 -9.50 -1.81 7.91
N THR A 370 -8.45 -1.18 8.45
CA THR A 370 -7.85 0.04 7.89
C THR A 370 -6.32 0.02 7.88
N GLN A 371 -5.75 0.56 6.82
CA GLN A 371 -4.32 0.85 6.71
C GLN A 371 -3.91 2.17 7.35
N ALA A 372 -4.86 3.05 7.69
CA ALA A 372 -4.58 4.40 8.19
C ALA A 372 -5.47 4.72 9.41
N PRO A 373 -5.28 4.03 10.55
CA PRO A 373 -6.20 4.11 11.69
C PRO A 373 -6.33 5.53 12.26
N GLY A 374 -5.27 6.34 12.22
CA GLY A 374 -5.33 7.74 12.65
C GLY A 374 -6.24 8.59 11.75
N LEU A 375 -6.09 8.44 10.43
CA LEU A 375 -6.92 9.17 9.46
C LEU A 375 -8.38 8.69 9.49
N ALA A 376 -8.59 7.38 9.66
CA ALA A 376 -9.92 6.81 9.84
C ALA A 376 -10.61 7.35 11.10
N ARG A 377 -9.88 7.53 12.21
CA ARG A 377 -10.39 8.16 13.44
C ARG A 377 -10.85 9.60 13.17
N THR A 378 -10.01 10.41 12.52
CA THR A 378 -10.35 11.80 12.14
C THR A 378 -11.60 11.86 11.27
N ALA A 379 -11.70 10.98 10.27
CA ALA A 379 -12.86 10.91 9.38
C ALA A 379 -14.14 10.49 10.12
N ALA A 380 -14.08 9.45 10.95
CA ALA A 380 -15.18 8.99 11.79
C ALA A 380 -15.65 10.08 12.77
N ALA A 381 -14.73 10.77 13.44
CA ALA A 381 -15.04 11.87 14.35
C ALA A 381 -15.78 13.01 13.64
N ARG A 382 -15.28 13.44 12.47
CA ARG A 382 -15.92 14.45 11.62
C ARG A 382 -17.33 14.03 11.20
N ALA A 383 -17.48 12.80 10.70
CA ALA A 383 -18.77 12.29 10.24
C ALA A 383 -19.79 12.14 11.38
N ALA A 384 -19.33 11.81 12.58
CA ALA A 384 -20.13 11.71 13.80
C ALA A 384 -20.43 13.06 14.48
N GLY A 385 -19.70 14.13 14.14
CA GLY A 385 -19.78 15.41 14.85
C GLY A 385 -19.18 15.35 16.26
N LEU A 386 -18.13 14.54 16.46
CA LEU A 386 -17.44 14.33 17.74
C LEU A 386 -16.01 14.87 17.70
N GLY A 387 -15.42 15.08 18.89
CA GLY A 387 -13.97 15.28 19.01
C GLY A 387 -13.21 13.96 18.77
N GLU A 388 -11.98 14.04 18.25
CA GLU A 388 -11.15 12.84 18.01
C GLU A 388 -10.84 12.05 19.29
N ASP A 389 -10.73 12.73 20.43
CA ASP A 389 -10.54 12.16 21.76
C ASP A 389 -11.72 11.31 22.23
N SER A 390 -12.90 11.54 21.65
CA SER A 390 -14.12 10.77 21.87
C SER A 390 -14.25 9.56 20.94
N VAL A 391 -13.26 9.31 20.07
CA VAL A 391 -13.26 8.20 19.10
C VAL A 391 -12.09 7.25 19.35
N VAL A 392 -12.39 5.97 19.52
CA VAL A 392 -11.41 4.89 19.62
C VAL A 392 -11.48 4.03 18.37
N VAL A 393 -10.31 3.79 17.76
CA VAL A 393 -10.18 2.84 16.64
C VAL A 393 -9.37 1.65 17.13
N HIS A 394 -9.97 0.46 17.01
CA HIS A 394 -9.36 -0.85 17.21
C HIS A 394 -8.97 -1.40 15.84
N PRO A 395 -7.68 -1.33 15.44
CA PRO A 395 -7.24 -1.84 14.14
C PRO A 395 -7.40 -3.36 14.08
N MET A 396 -8.07 -3.85 13.04
CA MET A 396 -8.30 -5.27 12.80
C MET A 396 -7.42 -5.79 11.67
N LEU A 397 -7.25 -7.12 11.60
CA LEU A 397 -6.70 -7.78 10.42
C LEU A 397 -7.55 -7.46 9.18
N ILE A 398 -6.92 -7.50 8.01
CA ILE A 398 -7.60 -7.24 6.74
C ILE A 398 -7.44 -8.43 5.79
N GLY A 399 -8.53 -8.94 5.23
CA GLY A 399 -8.54 -10.05 4.27
C GLY A 399 -8.18 -9.63 2.84
N GLY A 400 -7.10 -8.87 2.69
CA GLY A 400 -6.59 -8.32 1.44
C GLY A 400 -7.21 -6.95 1.10
N SER A 401 -6.41 -5.88 1.15
CA SER A 401 -6.84 -4.52 0.80
C SER A 401 -6.25 -4.00 -0.51
N PHE A 402 -4.98 -4.32 -0.75
CA PHE A 402 -4.19 -3.83 -1.89
C PHE A 402 -4.20 -2.31 -2.07
N GLY A 403 -4.45 -1.55 -0.98
CA GLY A 403 -4.58 -0.09 -0.96
C GLY A 403 -6.00 0.44 -0.72
N ALA A 404 -7.05 -0.34 -0.97
CA ALA A 404 -8.45 0.08 -0.74
C ALA A 404 -8.75 0.43 0.73
N ALA A 405 -8.01 -0.15 1.67
CA ALA A 405 -8.18 0.09 3.10
C ALA A 405 -7.51 1.37 3.62
N LEU A 406 -6.89 2.15 2.74
CA LEU A 406 -6.47 3.53 3.01
C LEU A 406 -7.68 4.48 3.07
N GLU A 407 -8.72 4.19 2.29
CA GLU A 407 -9.88 5.06 2.13
C GLU A 407 -10.81 4.98 3.36
N PRO A 408 -11.19 6.13 3.96
CA PRO A 408 -11.89 6.18 5.24
C PRO A 408 -13.41 6.04 5.16
N ASP A 409 -14.02 5.93 3.97
CA ASP A 409 -15.47 6.02 3.77
C ASP A 409 -16.29 5.06 4.65
N ILE A 410 -15.83 3.82 4.79
CA ILE A 410 -16.50 2.81 5.63
C ILE A 410 -16.54 3.22 7.11
N ALA A 411 -15.51 3.92 7.59
CA ALA A 411 -15.43 4.41 8.96
C ALA A 411 -16.43 5.55 9.18
N GLU A 412 -16.56 6.47 8.21
CA GLU A 412 -17.55 7.55 8.26
C GLU A 412 -18.98 7.00 8.28
N GLN A 413 -19.26 6.02 7.40
CA GLN A 413 -20.57 5.39 7.30
C GLN A 413 -20.94 4.66 8.60
N ALA A 414 -20.03 3.84 9.12
CA ALA A 414 -20.24 3.11 10.37
C ALA A 414 -20.43 4.06 11.57
N ALA A 415 -19.66 5.16 11.62
CA ALA A 415 -19.80 6.20 12.64
C ALA A 415 -21.18 6.86 12.61
N VAL A 416 -21.65 7.29 11.43
CA VAL A 416 -22.98 7.88 11.26
C VAL A 416 -24.08 6.91 11.67
N LEU A 417 -23.96 5.63 11.29
CA LEU A 417 -24.94 4.60 11.66
C LEU A 417 -24.97 4.38 13.18
N ALA A 418 -23.82 4.19 13.81
CA ALA A 418 -23.72 3.96 15.26
C ALA A 418 -24.31 5.13 16.07
N VAL A 419 -23.98 6.37 15.71
CA VAL A 419 -24.51 7.57 16.38
C VAL A 419 -26.02 7.70 16.21
N LYS A 420 -26.55 7.50 14.98
CA LYS A 420 -27.98 7.62 14.70
C LYS A 420 -28.80 6.52 15.37
N LEU A 421 -28.30 5.29 15.39
CA LEU A 421 -29.04 4.13 15.89
C LEU A 421 -28.88 3.94 17.40
N ARG A 422 -27.81 4.51 18.00
CA ARG A 422 -27.45 4.31 19.42
C ARG A 422 -27.39 2.84 19.82
N ARG A 423 -26.89 2.01 18.90
CA ARG A 423 -26.68 0.57 19.05
C ARG A 423 -25.40 0.19 18.34
N PRO A 424 -24.72 -0.91 18.73
CA PRO A 424 -23.62 -1.43 17.94
C PRO A 424 -24.08 -1.84 16.54
N VAL A 425 -23.32 -1.48 15.51
CA VAL A 425 -23.64 -1.73 14.10
C VAL A 425 -22.48 -2.46 13.44
N SER A 426 -22.76 -3.59 12.80
CA SER A 426 -21.87 -4.24 11.83
C SER A 426 -22.27 -3.81 10.42
N LEU A 427 -21.38 -3.09 9.73
CA LEU A 427 -21.53 -2.68 8.34
C LEU A 427 -20.56 -3.47 7.47
N VAL A 428 -21.08 -4.13 6.44
CA VAL A 428 -20.29 -4.84 5.43
C VAL A 428 -20.81 -4.44 4.05
N TRP A 429 -19.93 -3.99 3.17
CA TRP A 429 -20.28 -3.74 1.78
C TRP A 429 -20.48 -5.07 1.05
N SER A 430 -21.53 -5.19 0.24
CA SER A 430 -21.62 -6.33 -0.69
C SER A 430 -20.46 -6.27 -1.70
N ARG A 431 -20.05 -7.41 -2.28
CA ARG A 431 -19.04 -7.43 -3.36
C ARG A 431 -19.39 -6.46 -4.50
N GLY A 432 -20.68 -6.39 -4.84
CA GLY A 432 -21.17 -5.46 -5.86
C GLY A 432 -20.87 -4.02 -5.47
N GLU A 433 -21.28 -3.60 -4.27
CA GLU A 433 -21.00 -2.24 -3.78
C GLU A 433 -19.50 -1.94 -3.67
N ASP A 434 -18.71 -2.91 -3.22
CA ASP A 434 -17.25 -2.84 -3.14
C ASP A 434 -16.58 -2.64 -4.50
N SER A 435 -17.08 -3.26 -5.57
CA SER A 435 -16.55 -3.08 -6.94
C SER A 435 -17.02 -1.77 -7.59
N ILE A 436 -18.26 -1.35 -7.31
CA ILE A 436 -18.88 -0.15 -7.88
C ILE A 436 -18.30 1.13 -7.29
N HIS A 437 -17.99 1.10 -6.00
CA HIS A 437 -17.47 2.25 -5.25
C HIS A 437 -16.02 2.04 -4.86
N ASP A 438 -15.31 1.24 -5.67
CA ASP A 438 -13.87 1.12 -5.57
C ASP A 438 -13.20 2.46 -5.93
N HIS A 439 -12.01 2.66 -5.40
CA HIS A 439 -11.12 3.76 -5.75
C HIS A 439 -10.07 3.24 -6.73
N TYR A 440 -10.49 3.10 -7.98
CA TYR A 440 -9.75 2.37 -9.02
C TYR A 440 -8.30 2.81 -9.19
N ARG A 441 -7.41 1.89 -9.60
CA ARG A 441 -6.16 2.29 -10.25
C ARG A 441 -6.52 3.14 -11.45
N ALA A 442 -5.94 4.33 -11.51
CA ALA A 442 -6.20 5.29 -12.56
C ALA A 442 -5.98 4.70 -13.97
N PRO A 443 -6.85 5.04 -14.94
CA PRO A 443 -6.57 4.78 -16.34
C PRO A 443 -5.52 5.79 -16.82
N ALA A 444 -4.68 5.37 -17.76
CA ALA A 444 -3.59 6.21 -18.25
C ALA A 444 -3.33 5.98 -19.74
N VAL A 445 -2.89 7.03 -20.43
CA VAL A 445 -2.41 6.97 -21.82
C VAL A 445 -1.03 7.62 -21.88
N ALA A 446 -0.06 6.93 -22.47
CA ALA A 446 1.28 7.49 -22.67
C ALA A 446 1.61 7.60 -24.16
N LYS A 447 2.06 8.78 -24.58
CA LYS A 447 2.77 8.98 -25.85
C LYS A 447 4.26 8.98 -25.59
N MET A 448 4.92 7.94 -26.10
CA MET A 448 6.35 7.71 -25.97
C MET A 448 7.04 8.14 -27.26
N ALA A 449 8.20 8.79 -27.13
CA ALA A 449 9.06 9.13 -28.25
C ALA A 449 10.53 8.99 -27.86
N ALA A 450 11.37 8.49 -28.76
CA ALA A 450 12.80 8.44 -28.57
C ALA A 450 13.57 8.73 -29.85
N ARG A 451 14.77 9.28 -29.67
CA ARG A 451 15.78 9.40 -30.72
C ARG A 451 16.88 8.38 -30.45
N LEU A 452 17.19 7.59 -31.47
CA LEU A 452 18.32 6.67 -31.45
C LEU A 452 19.51 7.28 -32.22
N ALA A 453 20.72 6.99 -31.75
CA ALA A 453 21.95 7.17 -32.50
C ALA A 453 22.09 6.08 -33.58
N PRO A 454 22.98 6.25 -34.59
CA PRO A 454 23.24 5.21 -35.59
C PRO A 454 23.70 3.86 -35.00
N ASN A 455 24.33 3.87 -33.84
CA ASN A 455 24.76 2.66 -33.12
C ASN A 455 23.66 2.08 -32.19
N GLY A 456 22.43 2.57 -32.28
CA GLY A 456 21.30 2.10 -31.48
C GLY A 456 21.17 2.73 -30.09
N ALA A 457 22.14 3.52 -29.61
CA ALA A 457 22.05 4.14 -28.30
C ALA A 457 20.91 5.17 -28.22
N ILE A 458 20.17 5.21 -27.10
CA ILE A 458 19.12 6.21 -26.88
C ILE A 458 19.77 7.56 -26.57
N LEU A 459 19.58 8.54 -27.44
CA LEU A 459 20.06 9.91 -27.23
C LEU A 459 19.06 10.77 -26.48
N GLY A 460 17.77 10.55 -26.76
CA GLY A 460 16.68 11.33 -26.18
C GLY A 460 15.44 10.49 -25.95
N TRP A 461 14.71 10.76 -24.86
CA TRP A 461 13.49 10.06 -24.47
C TRP A 461 12.42 11.06 -23.99
N SER A 462 11.17 10.88 -24.43
CA SER A 462 10.03 11.64 -23.94
C SER A 462 8.88 10.71 -23.61
N ALA A 463 8.32 10.86 -22.41
CA ALA A 463 7.08 10.23 -21.99
C ALA A 463 6.08 11.33 -21.63
N LYS A 464 5.01 11.44 -22.42
CA LYS A 464 3.85 12.29 -22.12
C LYS A 464 2.72 11.41 -21.62
N ILE A 465 2.38 11.51 -20.34
CA ILE A 465 1.46 10.60 -19.67
C ILE A 465 0.22 11.37 -19.25
N ALA A 466 -0.93 11.04 -19.84
CA ALA A 466 -2.21 11.51 -19.38
C ALA A 466 -2.82 10.56 -18.35
N ALA A 467 -3.11 11.09 -17.18
CA ALA A 467 -3.76 10.39 -16.08
C ALA A 467 -4.45 11.41 -15.15
N PRO A 468 -5.44 11.00 -14.35
CA PRO A 468 -5.94 11.78 -13.24
C PRO A 468 -4.86 12.11 -12.21
N SER A 469 -4.99 13.27 -11.55
CA SER A 469 -4.14 13.68 -10.43
C SER A 469 -4.49 12.91 -9.14
N THR A 470 -4.26 11.60 -9.18
CA THR A 470 -4.69 10.63 -8.16
C THR A 470 -4.09 10.92 -6.78
N GLY A 471 -2.82 11.31 -6.71
CA GLY A 471 -2.16 11.65 -5.44
C GLY A 471 -2.79 12.88 -4.79
N ALA A 472 -3.11 13.90 -5.59
CA ALA A 472 -3.82 15.09 -5.11
C ALA A 472 -5.27 14.78 -4.67
N GLU A 473 -5.97 13.90 -5.40
CA GLU A 473 -7.32 13.45 -5.05
C GLU A 473 -7.33 12.67 -3.72
N MET A 474 -6.43 11.71 -3.57
CA MET A 474 -6.24 10.95 -2.34
C MET A 474 -5.90 11.85 -1.16
N ALA A 475 -4.99 12.82 -1.34
CA ALA A 475 -4.59 13.73 -0.26
C ALA A 475 -5.79 14.53 0.26
N ARG A 476 -6.65 15.04 -0.64
CA ARG A 476 -7.87 15.77 -0.26
C ARG A 476 -8.89 14.90 0.45
N ARG A 477 -9.05 13.62 0.06
CA ARG A 477 -9.98 12.70 0.72
C ARG A 477 -9.48 12.24 2.09
N MET A 478 -8.21 11.82 2.16
CA MET A 478 -7.65 11.17 3.34
C MET A 478 -7.19 12.16 4.41
N ILE A 479 -6.65 13.31 3.99
CA ILE A 479 -6.06 14.32 4.87
C ILE A 479 -6.68 15.70 4.54
N PRO A 480 -8.00 15.88 4.67
CA PRO A 480 -8.62 17.16 4.33
C PRO A 480 -8.16 18.24 5.31
N GLY A 481 -7.83 19.43 4.79
CA GLY A 481 -7.50 20.59 5.63
C GLY A 481 -6.44 21.50 5.03
N LEU A 482 -6.08 22.52 5.80
CA LEU A 482 -5.16 23.58 5.37
C LEU A 482 -3.78 23.07 4.95
N ALA A 483 -3.26 22.01 5.58
CA ALA A 483 -1.97 21.43 5.23
C ALA A 483 -1.98 20.84 3.81
N THR A 484 -3.01 20.08 3.45
CA THR A 484 -3.17 19.51 2.10
C THR A 484 -3.38 20.60 1.07
N GLU A 485 -4.24 21.60 1.35
CA GLU A 485 -4.42 22.71 0.43
C GLU A 485 -3.10 23.48 0.24
N ALA A 486 -2.34 23.74 1.31
CA ALA A 486 -1.02 24.37 1.23
C ALA A 486 -0.01 23.54 0.41
N ALA A 487 0.03 22.22 0.60
CA ALA A 487 0.90 21.32 -0.17
C ALA A 487 0.57 21.29 -1.68
N LEU A 488 -0.68 21.61 -2.03
CA LEU A 488 -1.19 21.66 -3.39
C LEU A 488 -1.13 23.06 -4.03
N ILE A 489 -0.79 24.12 -3.28
CA ILE A 489 -0.63 25.47 -3.84
C ILE A 489 0.47 25.45 -4.92
N GLY A 490 0.13 25.96 -6.11
CA GLY A 490 1.05 26.05 -7.24
C GLY A 490 1.36 24.73 -7.94
N VAL A 491 0.75 23.62 -7.51
CA VAL A 491 0.95 22.29 -8.09
C VAL A 491 0.12 22.15 -9.36
N ARG A 492 0.79 22.01 -10.51
CA ARG A 492 0.16 21.89 -11.84
C ARG A 492 0.17 20.48 -12.42
N GLY A 493 0.87 19.54 -11.78
CA GLY A 493 0.96 18.14 -12.18
C GLY A 493 1.09 17.27 -10.94
N ASP A 494 1.10 15.96 -11.11
CA ASP A 494 1.05 15.01 -10.01
C ASP A 494 2.15 13.97 -10.21
N ARG A 495 3.09 13.92 -9.27
CA ARG A 495 4.20 12.96 -9.31
C ARG A 495 3.71 11.53 -9.15
N TYR A 496 2.66 11.33 -8.36
CA TYR A 496 2.03 10.03 -8.19
C TYR A 496 1.53 9.48 -9.52
N ALA A 497 0.91 10.31 -10.35
CA ALA A 497 0.33 9.91 -11.63
C ALA A 497 1.38 9.49 -12.69
N VAL A 498 2.66 9.74 -12.45
CA VAL A 498 3.78 9.32 -13.33
C VAL A 498 4.86 8.55 -12.58
N ALA A 499 4.58 8.10 -11.35
CA ALA A 499 5.57 7.41 -10.54
C ALA A 499 6.07 6.15 -11.25
N GLY A 500 7.39 5.98 -11.32
CA GLY A 500 8.03 4.89 -12.06
C GLY A 500 8.26 5.14 -13.55
N ALA A 501 7.91 6.31 -14.10
CA ALA A 501 8.19 6.63 -15.51
C ALA A 501 9.62 7.13 -15.75
N THR A 502 10.33 7.58 -14.71
CA THR A 502 11.75 7.96 -14.82
C THR A 502 12.57 6.70 -15.15
N PRO A 503 13.34 6.70 -16.26
CA PRO A 503 14.12 5.54 -16.65
C PRO A 503 15.17 5.18 -15.61
N ALA A 504 15.30 3.89 -15.27
CA ALA A 504 16.44 3.37 -14.51
C ALA A 504 17.74 3.30 -15.35
N TYR A 505 17.62 3.58 -16.64
CA TYR A 505 18.68 3.53 -17.64
C TYR A 505 19.32 4.89 -17.83
N ARG A 506 20.63 4.91 -18.08
CA ARG A 506 21.39 6.12 -18.41
C ARG A 506 21.01 6.61 -19.81
N ILE A 507 20.07 7.54 -19.85
CA ILE A 507 19.67 8.24 -21.07
C ILE A 507 20.16 9.69 -20.99
N PRO A 508 20.95 10.19 -21.97
CA PRO A 508 21.56 11.53 -21.90
C PRO A 508 20.55 12.67 -21.78
N ALA A 509 19.41 12.54 -22.48
CA ALA A 509 18.32 13.49 -22.40
C ALA A 509 16.99 12.75 -22.19
N TYR A 510 16.26 13.04 -21.11
CA TYR A 510 14.90 12.53 -20.95
C TYR A 510 13.93 13.58 -20.36
N ALA A 511 12.66 13.35 -20.64
CA ALA A 511 11.56 14.24 -20.30
C ALA A 511 10.33 13.42 -19.90
N ILE A 512 9.82 13.62 -18.68
CA ILE A 512 8.57 13.01 -18.19
C ILE A 512 7.56 14.13 -17.92
N ASP A 513 6.47 14.14 -18.69
CA ASP A 513 5.41 15.13 -18.57
C ASP A 513 4.11 14.47 -18.09
N HIS A 514 3.52 15.02 -17.03
CA HIS A 514 2.17 14.68 -16.62
C HIS A 514 1.16 15.58 -17.34
N HIS A 515 0.14 14.97 -17.94
CA HIS A 515 -1.01 15.63 -18.56
C HIS A 515 -2.27 15.34 -17.73
N PRO A 516 -2.65 16.19 -16.76
CA PRO A 516 -3.80 15.94 -15.91
C PRO A 516 -5.09 15.73 -16.72
N ALA A 517 -5.76 14.60 -16.48
CA ALA A 517 -7.04 14.26 -17.10
C ALA A 517 -8.18 14.27 -16.06
N GLU A 518 -9.28 14.93 -16.39
CA GLU A 518 -10.50 14.92 -15.56
C GLU A 518 -11.46 13.86 -16.10
N ILE A 519 -11.55 12.73 -15.41
CA ILE A 519 -12.27 11.55 -15.91
C ILE A 519 -13.65 11.34 -15.26
N GLY A 520 -14.00 12.14 -14.24
CA GLY A 520 -15.31 12.14 -13.60
C GLY A 520 -15.61 10.97 -12.64
N ILE A 521 -14.69 10.02 -12.48
CA ILE A 521 -14.73 8.92 -11.51
C ILE A 521 -13.54 9.02 -10.55
N PRO A 522 -13.63 8.45 -9.34
CA PRO A 522 -12.57 8.61 -8.37
C PRO A 522 -11.43 7.62 -8.65
N THR A 523 -10.21 7.97 -8.30
CA THR A 523 -9.06 7.06 -8.39
C THR A 523 -8.33 6.97 -7.06
N GLY A 524 -7.67 5.84 -6.83
CA GLY A 524 -6.95 5.55 -5.59
C GLY A 524 -5.68 4.77 -5.80
N HIS A 525 -5.03 4.44 -4.68
CA HIS A 525 -3.84 3.64 -4.68
C HIS A 525 -4.19 2.17 -4.69
N LEU A 526 -3.90 1.50 -5.82
CA LEU A 526 -3.84 0.05 -5.95
C LEU A 526 -2.39 -0.39 -5.80
N ARG A 527 -2.13 -1.59 -5.26
CA ARG A 527 -0.80 -2.21 -5.16
C ARG A 527 0.00 -2.05 -6.46
N GLY A 528 1.15 -1.36 -6.39
CA GLY A 528 1.99 -1.03 -7.54
C GLY A 528 1.72 0.37 -8.12
N GLY A 529 0.68 1.06 -7.68
CA GLY A 529 0.34 2.44 -8.02
C GLY A 529 0.45 2.74 -9.52
N ALA A 530 1.05 3.89 -9.83
CA ALA A 530 1.39 4.24 -11.20
C ALA A 530 2.53 3.39 -11.78
N HIS A 531 3.43 2.88 -10.94
CA HIS A 531 4.54 2.03 -11.40
C HIS A 531 4.04 0.85 -12.25
N GLY A 532 2.87 0.30 -11.93
CA GLY A 532 2.24 -0.77 -12.72
C GLY A 532 2.06 -0.41 -14.20
N TYR A 533 1.44 0.72 -14.52
CA TYR A 533 1.23 1.13 -15.90
C TYR A 533 2.46 1.83 -16.50
N THR A 534 3.23 2.58 -15.72
CA THR A 534 4.43 3.24 -16.26
C THR A 534 5.49 2.22 -16.64
N ALA A 535 5.71 1.17 -15.84
CA ALA A 535 6.62 0.09 -16.21
C ALA A 535 6.18 -0.60 -17.50
N PHE A 536 4.87 -0.84 -17.68
CA PHE A 536 4.34 -1.34 -18.96
C PHE A 536 4.70 -0.40 -20.13
N PHE A 537 4.51 0.92 -19.97
CA PHE A 537 4.82 1.89 -21.01
C PHE A 537 6.33 1.97 -21.31
N THR A 538 7.17 2.03 -20.28
CA THR A 538 8.61 2.21 -20.43
C THR A 538 9.30 0.94 -20.91
N GLU A 539 9.02 -0.21 -20.29
CA GLU A 539 9.73 -1.46 -20.61
C GLU A 539 9.30 -2.09 -21.94
N CYS A 540 8.03 -1.91 -22.35
CA CYS A 540 7.64 -2.30 -23.72
C CYS A 540 8.24 -1.36 -24.76
N PHE A 541 8.29 -0.04 -24.50
CA PHE A 541 8.89 0.89 -25.45
C PHE A 541 10.39 0.65 -25.58
N LEU A 542 11.07 0.33 -24.49
CA LEU A 542 12.48 -0.05 -24.51
C LEU A 542 12.75 -1.29 -25.36
N ASP A 543 11.86 -2.28 -25.29
CA ASP A 543 11.91 -3.50 -26.11
C ASP A 543 11.71 -3.18 -27.61
N GLU A 544 10.80 -2.27 -27.93
CA GLU A 544 10.63 -1.77 -29.31
C GLU A 544 11.87 -0.99 -29.80
N LEU A 545 12.52 -0.20 -28.94
CA LEU A 545 13.75 0.48 -29.29
C LEU A 545 14.91 -0.50 -29.52
N ALA A 546 15.01 -1.56 -28.71
CA ALA A 546 15.98 -2.62 -28.93
C ALA A 546 15.78 -3.29 -30.29
N HIS A 547 14.53 -3.55 -30.68
CA HIS A 547 14.20 -4.10 -32.00
C HIS A 547 14.61 -3.16 -33.15
N VAL A 548 14.31 -1.85 -33.04
CA VAL A 548 14.74 -0.86 -34.05
C VAL A 548 16.26 -0.74 -34.10
N ALA A 549 16.94 -0.83 -32.96
CA ALA A 549 18.39 -0.86 -32.85
C ALA A 549 19.02 -2.20 -33.27
N GLN A 550 18.22 -3.20 -33.65
CA GLN A 550 18.66 -4.57 -33.96
C GLN A 550 19.55 -5.16 -32.85
N SER A 551 19.21 -4.85 -31.60
CA SER A 551 19.94 -5.27 -30.40
C SER A 551 19.10 -6.25 -29.59
N GLU A 552 19.75 -7.22 -28.97
CA GLU A 552 19.10 -8.17 -28.08
C GLU A 552 18.54 -7.42 -26.84
N PRO A 553 17.26 -7.58 -26.46
CA PRO A 553 16.60 -6.71 -25.48
C PRO A 553 17.19 -6.69 -24.07
N MET A 554 17.75 -7.81 -23.58
CA MET A 554 18.40 -7.87 -22.26
C MET A 554 19.74 -7.14 -22.30
N SER A 555 20.58 -7.44 -23.28
CA SER A 555 21.87 -6.79 -23.49
C SER A 555 21.72 -5.29 -23.71
N PHE A 556 20.67 -4.88 -24.43
CA PHE A 556 20.32 -3.47 -24.62
C PHE A 556 20.06 -2.77 -23.28
N ARG A 557 19.26 -3.38 -22.39
CA ARG A 557 19.02 -2.88 -21.03
C ARG A 557 20.31 -2.79 -20.22
N VAL A 558 21.06 -3.88 -20.15
CA VAL A 558 22.30 -3.97 -19.36
C VAL A 558 23.32 -2.93 -19.79
N GLY A 559 23.46 -2.69 -21.11
CA GLY A 559 24.36 -1.67 -21.65
C GLY A 559 24.06 -0.24 -21.19
N MET A 560 22.83 0.03 -20.70
CA MET A 560 22.42 1.35 -20.22
C MET A 560 22.32 1.47 -18.70
N LEU A 561 22.45 0.38 -17.93
CA LEU A 561 22.26 0.44 -16.47
C LEU A 561 23.39 1.16 -15.72
N GLY A 562 24.58 1.28 -16.32
CA GLY A 562 25.67 2.11 -15.79
C GLY A 562 26.01 1.82 -14.33
N THR A 563 25.55 2.68 -13.42
CA THR A 563 25.80 2.64 -11.96
C THR A 563 24.74 1.89 -11.16
N GLU A 564 23.83 1.16 -11.81
CA GLU A 564 22.81 0.32 -11.15
C GLU A 564 23.17 -1.18 -11.21
N PRO A 565 24.26 -1.64 -10.54
CA PRO A 565 24.72 -3.03 -10.64
C PRO A 565 23.72 -4.03 -10.05
N ARG A 566 22.88 -3.61 -9.09
CA ARG A 566 21.87 -4.46 -8.47
C ARG A 566 20.76 -4.83 -9.44
N LEU A 567 20.28 -3.87 -10.23
CA LEU A 567 19.30 -4.12 -11.28
C LEU A 567 19.87 -4.96 -12.43
N ALA A 568 21.14 -4.71 -12.80
CA ALA A 568 21.84 -5.52 -13.81
C ALA A 568 22.00 -6.97 -13.35
N ARG A 569 22.31 -7.17 -12.06
CA ARG A 569 22.37 -8.50 -11.45
C ARG A 569 21.02 -9.20 -11.48
N CYS A 570 19.93 -8.50 -11.16
CA CYS A 570 18.57 -9.06 -11.29
C CYS A 570 18.29 -9.53 -12.73
N LEU A 571 18.55 -8.69 -13.74
CA LEU A 571 18.35 -9.06 -15.15
C LEU A 571 19.14 -10.31 -15.55
N SER A 572 20.44 -10.34 -15.26
CA SER A 572 21.30 -11.47 -15.59
C SER A 572 20.87 -12.76 -14.87
N THR A 573 20.48 -12.67 -13.60
CA THR A 573 20.01 -13.82 -12.82
C THR A 573 18.67 -14.35 -13.35
N ALA A 574 17.69 -13.48 -13.63
CA ALA A 574 16.41 -13.90 -14.20
C ALA A 574 16.59 -14.55 -15.58
N ALA A 575 17.44 -13.96 -16.43
CA ALA A 575 17.76 -14.51 -17.74
C ALA A 575 18.44 -15.89 -17.66
N ALA A 576 19.41 -16.06 -16.75
CA ALA A 576 20.10 -17.33 -16.55
C ALA A 576 19.15 -18.43 -16.03
N LEU A 577 18.33 -18.12 -15.03
CA LEU A 577 17.35 -19.06 -14.46
C LEU A 577 16.25 -19.42 -15.46
N GLY A 578 15.84 -18.45 -16.27
CA GLY A 578 14.81 -18.63 -17.26
C GLY A 578 15.26 -19.36 -18.53
N GLY A 579 16.56 -19.45 -18.80
CA GLY A 579 17.05 -19.96 -20.08
C GLY A 579 16.74 -18.99 -21.22
N TRP A 580 17.00 -17.70 -20.98
CA TRP A 580 16.77 -16.63 -21.95
C TRP A 580 17.53 -16.88 -23.26
N ASN A 581 16.80 -16.94 -24.37
CA ASN A 581 17.36 -17.18 -25.70
C ASN A 581 17.51 -15.91 -26.56
N GLY A 582 17.35 -14.73 -25.95
CA GLY A 582 17.37 -13.44 -26.64
C GLY A 582 16.00 -12.90 -27.02
N GLY A 583 14.91 -13.59 -26.64
CA GLY A 583 13.55 -13.17 -27.03
C GLY A 583 13.35 -13.22 -28.55
N VAL A 584 14.02 -14.18 -29.20
CA VAL A 584 14.01 -14.32 -30.66
C VAL A 584 12.60 -14.63 -31.17
N ALA A 585 12.34 -14.37 -32.45
CA ALA A 585 11.04 -14.64 -33.06
C ALA A 585 10.62 -16.11 -32.85
N GLY A 586 9.39 -16.32 -32.38
CA GLY A 586 8.83 -17.63 -32.05
C GLY A 586 9.20 -18.17 -30.66
N SER A 587 10.08 -17.51 -29.90
CA SER A 587 10.49 -17.98 -28.57
C SER A 587 9.38 -17.92 -27.52
N GLY A 588 8.47 -16.95 -27.64
CA GLY A 588 7.51 -16.62 -26.59
C GLY A 588 8.16 -16.12 -25.29
N GLN A 589 9.41 -15.68 -25.32
CA GLN A 589 10.12 -15.17 -24.15
C GLN A 589 10.16 -13.64 -24.14
N GLY A 590 9.88 -13.03 -22.99
CA GLY A 590 9.99 -11.59 -22.78
C GLY A 590 10.61 -11.28 -21.42
N ILE A 591 11.33 -10.16 -21.32
CA ILE A 591 11.96 -9.75 -20.06
C ILE A 591 11.71 -8.27 -19.80
N ALA A 592 11.55 -7.92 -18.53
CA ALA A 592 11.41 -6.54 -18.06
C ALA A 592 12.04 -6.39 -16.67
N ALA A 593 12.44 -5.17 -16.33
CA ALA A 593 13.02 -4.86 -15.03
C ALA A 593 12.41 -3.61 -14.40
N HIS A 594 12.47 -3.52 -13.08
CA HIS A 594 11.93 -2.37 -12.35
C HIS A 594 12.69 -2.11 -11.06
N ALA A 595 12.77 -0.84 -10.67
CA ALA A 595 13.29 -0.40 -9.38
C ALA A 595 12.17 0.28 -8.60
N PHE A 596 12.05 -0.07 -7.31
CA PHE A 596 10.99 0.44 -6.45
C PHE A 596 11.50 0.51 -5.02
N ARG A 597 11.52 1.72 -4.43
CA ARG A 597 11.74 1.93 -2.99
C ARG A 597 12.99 1.24 -2.44
N GLY A 598 14.11 1.34 -3.16
CA GLY A 598 15.39 0.73 -2.78
C GLY A 598 15.51 -0.78 -3.06
N SER A 599 14.50 -1.38 -3.68
CA SER A 599 14.52 -2.76 -4.18
C SER A 599 14.49 -2.82 -5.70
N TYR A 600 15.00 -3.91 -6.23
CA TYR A 600 15.18 -4.15 -7.66
C TYR A 600 14.63 -5.52 -8.03
N ILE A 601 14.00 -5.61 -9.19
CA ILE A 601 13.46 -6.85 -9.73
C ILE A 601 13.67 -6.92 -11.24
N ALA A 602 13.92 -8.14 -11.74
CA ALA A 602 13.72 -8.48 -13.15
C ALA A 602 12.79 -9.67 -13.25
N VAL A 603 11.90 -9.65 -14.24
CA VAL A 603 10.95 -10.73 -14.54
C VAL A 603 11.12 -11.15 -15.98
N MET A 604 11.37 -12.44 -16.20
CA MET A 604 11.23 -13.10 -17.49
C MET A 604 9.90 -13.84 -17.53
N ALA A 605 9.17 -13.72 -18.64
CA ALA A 605 7.93 -14.43 -18.89
C ALA A 605 8.06 -15.33 -20.12
N GLU A 606 7.41 -16.48 -20.06
CA GLU A 606 7.07 -17.30 -21.23
C GLU A 606 5.57 -17.22 -21.46
N ALA A 607 5.16 -16.78 -22.65
CA ALA A 607 3.76 -16.60 -22.99
C ALA A 607 3.49 -16.80 -24.48
N HIS A 608 2.30 -17.29 -24.79
CA HIS A 608 1.82 -17.52 -26.15
C HIS A 608 0.33 -17.19 -26.28
N LEU A 609 -0.20 -17.21 -27.51
CA LEU A 609 -1.64 -17.13 -27.75
C LEU A 609 -2.24 -18.54 -27.84
N GLY A 610 -3.10 -18.87 -26.88
CA GLY A 610 -3.87 -20.10 -26.86
C GLY A 610 -5.15 -20.02 -27.70
N PRO A 611 -6.06 -20.99 -27.54
CA PRO A 611 -7.34 -21.03 -28.26
C PRO A 611 -8.14 -19.73 -28.13
N GLY A 612 -8.69 -19.26 -29.25
CA GLY A 612 -9.46 -18.01 -29.29
C GLY A 612 -8.61 -16.76 -29.09
N GLN A 613 -7.31 -16.79 -29.44
CA GLN A 613 -6.38 -15.66 -29.33
C GLN A 613 -6.25 -15.14 -27.89
N ARG A 614 -6.40 -16.01 -26.90
CA ARG A 614 -6.26 -15.63 -25.49
C ARG A 614 -4.79 -15.77 -25.06
N PRO A 615 -4.19 -14.75 -24.43
CA PRO A 615 -2.87 -14.92 -23.83
C PRO A 615 -2.86 -16.02 -22.79
N VAL A 616 -1.88 -16.90 -22.89
CA VAL A 616 -1.53 -17.92 -21.90
C VAL A 616 -0.13 -17.62 -21.44
N VAL A 617 0.08 -17.60 -20.12
CA VAL A 617 1.39 -17.40 -19.50
C VAL A 617 1.79 -18.76 -18.93
N ASP A 618 2.88 -19.31 -19.43
CA ASP A 618 3.36 -20.63 -19.05
C ASP A 618 4.27 -20.54 -17.82
N ARG A 619 5.13 -19.52 -17.78
CA ARG A 619 6.15 -19.37 -16.74
C ARG A 619 6.48 -17.91 -16.44
N LEU A 620 6.74 -17.63 -15.16
CA LEU A 620 7.30 -16.36 -14.67
C LEU A 620 8.56 -16.67 -13.83
N VAL A 621 9.68 -16.08 -14.21
CA VAL A 621 10.95 -16.22 -13.50
C VAL A 621 11.38 -14.84 -13.01
N ALA A 622 11.47 -14.66 -11.70
CA ALA A 622 11.85 -13.40 -11.08
C ALA A 622 13.18 -13.51 -10.33
N ALA A 623 14.02 -12.49 -10.47
CA ALA A 623 15.19 -12.29 -9.63
C ALA A 623 15.05 -10.96 -8.89
N VAL A 624 15.27 -10.97 -7.58
CA VAL A 624 14.96 -9.86 -6.69
C VAL A 624 16.14 -9.53 -5.81
N ASP A 625 16.48 -8.26 -5.72
CA ASP A 625 17.41 -7.71 -4.75
C ASP A 625 16.74 -6.61 -3.94
N CYS A 626 16.38 -6.91 -2.70
CA CYS A 626 15.73 -5.99 -1.78
C CYS A 626 16.61 -5.56 -0.60
N GLY A 627 17.94 -5.73 -0.71
CA GLY A 627 18.85 -5.47 0.41
C GLY A 627 18.79 -6.59 1.45
N ALA A 628 19.06 -6.24 2.70
CA ALA A 628 18.94 -7.15 3.84
C ALA A 628 17.52 -7.71 3.98
N GLN A 629 17.40 -9.02 4.15
CA GLN A 629 16.12 -9.71 4.25
C GLN A 629 15.90 -10.15 5.70
N ILE A 630 14.89 -9.58 6.37
CA ILE A 630 14.56 -9.97 7.75
C ILE A 630 14.03 -11.40 7.80
N ASN A 631 13.09 -11.72 6.90
CA ASN A 631 12.50 -13.04 6.74
C ASN A 631 12.42 -13.36 5.23
N PRO A 632 13.37 -14.15 4.70
CA PRO A 632 13.43 -14.47 3.27
C PRO A 632 12.17 -15.15 2.73
N ASP A 633 11.49 -15.98 3.53
CA ASP A 633 10.26 -16.65 3.10
C ASP A 633 9.09 -15.67 2.96
N ILE A 634 8.94 -14.71 3.87
CA ILE A 634 7.93 -13.64 3.72
C ILE A 634 8.22 -12.77 2.49
N VAL A 635 9.50 -12.45 2.24
CA VAL A 635 9.89 -11.74 1.01
C VAL A 635 9.48 -12.54 -0.23
N ARG A 636 9.81 -13.83 -0.28
CA ARG A 636 9.43 -14.73 -1.38
C ARG A 636 7.91 -14.75 -1.60
N GLN A 637 7.13 -14.96 -0.54
CA GLN A 637 5.66 -14.94 -0.60
C GLN A 637 5.10 -13.60 -1.12
N GLN A 638 5.71 -12.47 -0.75
CA GLN A 638 5.30 -11.15 -1.26
C GLN A 638 5.58 -10.99 -2.75
N ILE A 639 6.70 -11.53 -3.24
CA ILE A 639 7.04 -11.53 -4.66
C ILE A 639 6.11 -12.46 -5.42
N GLU A 640 5.92 -13.71 -4.99
CA GLU A 640 5.01 -14.67 -5.63
C GLU A 640 3.58 -14.12 -5.72
N GLY A 641 3.04 -13.61 -4.61
CA GLY A 641 1.73 -12.97 -4.61
C GLY A 641 1.70 -11.68 -5.44
N GLY A 642 2.81 -10.97 -5.56
CA GLY A 642 2.96 -9.79 -6.44
C GLY A 642 2.94 -10.16 -7.92
N LEU A 643 3.61 -11.25 -8.30
CA LEU A 643 3.64 -11.77 -9.67
C LEU A 643 2.24 -12.19 -10.13
N ILE A 644 1.51 -12.91 -9.27
CA ILE A 644 0.11 -13.30 -9.54
C ILE A 644 -0.80 -12.06 -9.65
N PHE A 645 -0.59 -11.06 -8.79
CA PHE A 645 -1.34 -9.81 -8.86
C PHE A 645 -1.04 -9.02 -10.15
N GLY A 646 0.23 -8.97 -10.56
CA GLY A 646 0.65 -8.39 -11.84
C GLY A 646 0.09 -9.13 -13.04
N LEU A 647 0.02 -10.47 -12.99
CA LEU A 647 -0.63 -11.30 -14.01
C LEU A 647 -2.12 -10.97 -14.14
N ALA A 648 -2.82 -10.85 -12.99
CA ALA A 648 -4.22 -10.46 -12.98
C ALA A 648 -4.44 -9.08 -13.61
N GLY A 649 -3.59 -8.09 -13.29
CA GLY A 649 -3.65 -6.76 -13.90
C GLY A 649 -3.25 -6.74 -15.38
N ALA A 650 -2.36 -7.64 -15.81
CA ALA A 650 -1.94 -7.76 -17.19
C ALA A 650 -3.05 -8.32 -18.08
N LEU A 651 -3.79 -9.34 -17.62
CA LEU A 651 -4.79 -10.05 -18.44
C LEU A 651 -6.25 -9.65 -18.15
N GLY A 652 -6.53 -9.08 -16.98
CA GLY A 652 -7.87 -8.83 -16.46
C GLY A 652 -7.90 -7.73 -15.39
N ALA A 653 -8.51 -8.03 -14.23
CA ALA A 653 -8.65 -7.19 -13.04
C ALA A 653 -9.04 -5.72 -13.32
N SER A 654 -9.83 -5.51 -14.36
CA SER A 654 -10.19 -4.20 -14.90
C SER A 654 -11.68 -4.11 -15.14
N THR A 655 -12.17 -2.88 -15.30
CA THR A 655 -13.59 -2.62 -15.50
C THR A 655 -13.80 -1.44 -16.44
N GLY A 656 -14.89 -1.48 -17.19
CA GLY A 656 -15.45 -0.32 -17.85
C GLY A 656 -16.41 0.43 -16.91
N ILE A 657 -16.86 1.60 -17.36
CA ILE A 657 -17.84 2.42 -16.66
C ILE A 657 -19.07 2.61 -17.53
N THR A 658 -20.24 2.34 -16.96
CA THR A 658 -21.54 2.67 -17.53
C THR A 658 -22.31 3.57 -16.57
N ARG A 659 -22.61 4.79 -17.01
CA ARG A 659 -23.37 5.78 -16.21
C ARG A 659 -22.78 6.00 -14.81
N GLY A 660 -21.47 6.19 -14.73
CA GLY A 660 -20.75 6.52 -13.50
C GLY A 660 -20.63 5.37 -12.51
N LEU A 661 -20.83 4.12 -12.96
CA LEU A 661 -20.71 2.92 -12.15
C LEU A 661 -19.85 1.89 -12.90
N ALA A 662 -19.04 1.12 -12.17
CA ALA A 662 -18.34 -0.02 -12.75
C ALA A 662 -19.29 -1.04 -13.38
N ASP A 663 -18.87 -1.59 -14.51
CA ASP A 663 -19.52 -2.72 -15.16
C ASP A 663 -19.31 -4.01 -14.35
N ALA A 664 -18.16 -4.13 -13.69
CA ALA A 664 -17.83 -5.26 -12.85
C ALA A 664 -18.59 -5.21 -11.51
N ARG A 665 -19.22 -6.32 -11.15
CA ARG A 665 -19.98 -6.48 -9.90
C ARG A 665 -19.51 -7.65 -9.04
N GLY A 666 -18.56 -8.44 -9.55
CA GLY A 666 -18.07 -9.67 -8.97
C GLY A 666 -16.88 -10.23 -9.72
N PHE A 667 -16.24 -11.25 -9.15
CA PHE A 667 -15.01 -11.84 -9.67
C PHE A 667 -15.18 -12.54 -11.03
N ASP A 668 -16.39 -12.99 -11.33
CA ASP A 668 -16.77 -13.64 -12.59
C ASP A 668 -16.61 -12.73 -13.82
N THR A 669 -16.65 -11.41 -13.63
CA THR A 669 -16.63 -10.42 -14.72
C THR A 669 -15.28 -9.75 -14.97
N ILE A 670 -14.27 -10.02 -14.13
CA ILE A 670 -12.98 -9.31 -14.16
C ILE A 670 -11.80 -10.20 -14.54
N ALA A 671 -12.06 -11.45 -14.95
CA ALA A 671 -11.05 -12.39 -15.48
C ALA A 671 -9.80 -12.52 -14.58
N LEU A 672 -9.99 -12.74 -13.29
CA LEU A 672 -8.88 -13.09 -12.39
C LEU A 672 -8.29 -14.46 -12.79
N PRO A 673 -6.96 -14.63 -12.70
CA PRO A 673 -6.33 -15.93 -12.90
C PRO A 673 -6.85 -16.91 -11.84
N ARG A 674 -7.24 -18.11 -12.28
CA ARG A 674 -7.59 -19.22 -11.41
C ARG A 674 -6.37 -20.10 -11.20
N LEU A 675 -6.47 -21.07 -10.28
CA LEU A 675 -5.39 -22.03 -10.04
C LEU A 675 -4.91 -22.75 -11.33
N ALA A 676 -5.83 -23.04 -12.26
CA ALA A 676 -5.49 -23.66 -13.54
C ALA A 676 -4.83 -22.70 -14.56
N ASP A 677 -4.95 -21.39 -14.34
CA ASP A 677 -4.35 -20.35 -15.19
C ASP A 677 -3.03 -19.83 -14.58
N THR A 678 -2.65 -20.30 -13.39
CA THR A 678 -1.43 -19.87 -12.71
C THR A 678 -0.19 -20.47 -13.40
N PRO A 679 0.76 -19.65 -13.86
CA PRO A 679 1.99 -20.14 -14.48
C PRO A 679 2.90 -20.83 -13.47
N ASP A 680 3.90 -21.55 -13.96
CA ASP A 680 5.04 -21.91 -13.11
C ASP A 680 5.76 -20.63 -12.65
N ILE A 681 6.04 -20.51 -11.35
CA ILE A 681 6.66 -19.32 -10.74
C ILE A 681 7.96 -19.72 -10.08
N THR A 682 9.06 -19.17 -10.57
CA THR A 682 10.38 -19.29 -9.96
C THR A 682 10.84 -17.93 -9.44
N VAL A 683 11.24 -17.86 -8.17
CA VAL A 683 11.77 -16.63 -7.55
C VAL A 683 13.16 -16.89 -6.99
N GLU A 684 14.13 -16.05 -7.37
CA GLU A 684 15.46 -16.00 -6.77
C GLU A 684 15.62 -14.72 -5.97
N LEU A 685 15.93 -14.88 -4.68
CA LEU A 685 16.21 -13.76 -3.78
C LEU A 685 17.72 -13.59 -3.67
N ILE A 686 18.24 -12.56 -4.34
CA ILE A 686 19.66 -12.27 -4.34
C ILE A 686 20.07 -11.75 -2.96
N ARG A 687 21.07 -12.41 -2.37
CA ARG A 687 21.63 -11.99 -1.09
C ARG A 687 22.30 -10.61 -1.21
N SER A 688 21.96 -9.71 -0.29
CA SER A 688 22.53 -8.37 -0.19
C SER A 688 22.66 -7.97 1.28
N GLU A 689 23.67 -7.15 1.58
CA GLU A 689 23.90 -6.52 2.88
C GLU A 689 23.53 -5.03 2.88
N ASP A 690 23.02 -4.52 1.74
CA ASP A 690 22.50 -3.16 1.65
C ASP A 690 21.29 -2.96 2.57
N ALA A 691 20.98 -1.69 2.89
CA ALA A 691 19.78 -1.35 3.63
C ALA A 691 18.52 -1.99 3.00
N PRO A 692 17.57 -2.50 3.81
CA PRO A 692 16.38 -3.15 3.30
C PRO A 692 15.53 -2.17 2.49
N GLY A 693 15.08 -2.61 1.32
CA GLY A 693 14.15 -1.90 0.47
C GLY A 693 12.70 -2.35 0.65
N GLY A 694 11.79 -1.76 -0.14
CA GLY A 694 10.38 -2.09 -0.15
C GLY A 694 10.03 -3.26 -1.07
N VAL A 695 9.39 -4.31 -0.54
CA VAL A 695 9.00 -5.51 -1.32
C VAL A 695 7.49 -5.65 -1.56
N GLY A 696 6.67 -4.93 -0.79
CA GLY A 696 5.22 -5.12 -0.77
C GLY A 696 4.54 -4.95 -2.12
N GLU A 697 5.09 -4.12 -3.01
CA GLU A 697 4.53 -3.84 -4.34
C GLU A 697 5.46 -4.25 -5.49
N LEU A 698 6.70 -4.63 -5.19
CA LEU A 698 7.79 -4.81 -6.15
C LEU A 698 7.47 -5.87 -7.23
N GLY A 699 6.76 -6.94 -6.86
CA GLY A 699 6.41 -8.04 -7.78
C GLY A 699 5.38 -7.69 -8.86
N VAL A 700 4.75 -6.51 -8.82
CA VAL A 700 3.66 -6.15 -9.75
C VAL A 700 4.17 -5.51 -11.06
N PRO A 701 5.02 -4.45 -11.05
CA PRO A 701 5.22 -3.61 -12.24
C PRO A 701 5.87 -4.30 -13.44
N ALA A 702 6.81 -5.21 -13.20
CA ALA A 702 7.57 -5.85 -14.28
C ALA A 702 6.80 -6.96 -15.01
N VAL A 703 5.65 -7.40 -14.51
CA VAL A 703 4.91 -8.56 -15.06
C VAL A 703 4.25 -8.24 -16.40
N ALA A 704 3.44 -7.18 -16.45
CA ALA A 704 2.74 -6.78 -17.67
C ALA A 704 3.69 -6.55 -18.87
N PRO A 705 4.79 -5.79 -18.74
CA PRO A 705 5.73 -5.65 -19.85
C PRO A 705 6.47 -6.95 -20.21
N ALA A 706 6.84 -7.79 -19.24
CA ALA A 706 7.48 -9.08 -19.55
C ALA A 706 6.54 -9.97 -20.40
N ILE A 707 5.26 -10.06 -20.04
CA ILE A 707 4.25 -10.81 -20.81
C ILE A 707 4.03 -10.17 -22.19
N ALA A 708 3.89 -8.85 -22.27
CA ALA A 708 3.68 -8.17 -23.55
C ALA A 708 4.87 -8.35 -24.51
N ASN A 709 6.10 -8.35 -23.99
CA ASN A 709 7.31 -8.62 -24.76
C ASN A 709 7.36 -10.09 -25.21
N ALA A 710 6.95 -11.03 -24.35
CA ALA A 710 6.84 -12.45 -24.68
C ALA A 710 5.82 -12.72 -25.81
N LEU A 711 4.63 -12.12 -25.71
CA LEU A 711 3.60 -12.23 -26.74
C LEU A 711 4.05 -11.61 -28.07
N HIS A 712 4.80 -10.51 -28.03
CA HIS A 712 5.41 -9.96 -29.25
C HIS A 712 6.44 -10.91 -29.84
N ALA A 713 7.32 -11.51 -29.03
CA ALA A 713 8.28 -12.51 -29.52
C ALA A 713 7.58 -13.72 -30.13
N SER A 714 6.45 -14.17 -29.56
CA SER A 714 5.65 -15.29 -30.07
C SER A 714 4.90 -14.96 -31.38
N THR A 715 4.32 -13.76 -31.48
CA THR A 715 3.32 -13.44 -32.53
C THR A 715 3.81 -12.44 -33.59
N GLY A 716 4.88 -11.70 -33.30
CA GLY A 716 5.31 -10.52 -34.07
C GLY A 716 4.40 -9.29 -33.89
N PHE A 717 3.29 -9.41 -33.14
CA PHE A 717 2.35 -8.31 -32.93
C PHE A 717 2.54 -7.67 -31.54
N ARG A 718 2.65 -6.34 -31.51
CA ARG A 718 2.81 -5.59 -30.26
C ARG A 718 1.46 -5.15 -29.71
N ILE A 719 1.07 -5.71 -28.57
CA ILE A 719 -0.09 -5.26 -27.79
C ILE A 719 0.32 -4.07 -26.92
N ARG A 720 -0.37 -2.94 -27.07
CA ARG A 720 -0.06 -1.67 -26.35
C ARG A 720 -1.16 -1.22 -25.38
N ASN A 721 -2.14 -2.07 -25.10
CA ASN A 721 -3.25 -1.76 -24.20
C ASN A 721 -3.29 -2.77 -23.06
N LEU A 722 -3.45 -2.30 -21.81
CA LEU A 722 -3.83 -3.13 -20.67
C LEU A 722 -5.35 -3.06 -20.43
N PRO A 723 -6.03 -4.20 -20.22
CA PRO A 723 -5.47 -5.56 -20.21
C PRO A 723 -5.02 -6.04 -21.61
N LEU A 724 -4.01 -6.91 -21.64
CA LEU A 724 -3.41 -7.50 -22.84
C LEU A 724 -4.45 -8.40 -23.53
N ARG A 725 -5.19 -7.83 -24.47
CA ARG A 725 -6.13 -8.55 -25.33
C ARG A 725 -5.77 -8.24 -26.78
N PRO A 726 -5.60 -9.25 -27.65
CA PRO A 726 -5.51 -8.99 -29.08
C PRO A 726 -6.76 -8.24 -29.54
N ALA A 727 -6.60 -7.29 -30.47
CA ALA A 727 -7.75 -6.64 -31.07
C ALA A 727 -8.61 -7.73 -31.75
N ALA A 728 -9.93 -7.69 -31.49
CA ALA A 728 -10.89 -8.62 -32.07
C ALA A 728 -10.97 -8.47 -33.60
#